data_AF-A0A3G3K5J5-F1
#
_entry.id   AF-A0A3G3K5J5-F1
#
_cell.length_a   1.000
_cell.length_b   1.000
_cell.length_c   1.000
_cell.angle_alpha   90.00
_cell.angle_beta   90.00
_cell.angle_gamma   90.00
#
_symmetry.space_group_name_H-M   'P 1'
#
loop_
_entity.id
_entity.type
_entity.pdbx_description
1 polymer ?
#
loop_
_entity_poly.entity_id
_entity_poly.type
_entity_poly.pdbx_seq_one_letter_code
_entity_poly.pdbx_strand_id
1 'polypeptide(L)'
;MCTEQELLDFMRETAYKPMTYQELEKHFGIDNAEDFKDFLRLLTEMEQDGKILRTRTERYGVPERMNLLRGRLQGHPKGFAFLIPDEPDHPDVYIHANDMKSAMNGDIVLVRVTGKSDNGQRMEGEIVRIVKRAVTQVVGLFQNHETFGFVVPDDKRINKDIFIRQENFKGAVTGQKVVANIIRYPEGRSAAEGEIIEVLGHKDDPGVDILSIIRKHGLPEGFPDDVMAEAEAAPDSITEDEIVRQGRRDLRNRVIVTIDGEDAKDLDDAVNVERLENGNWLLGVHIADVSYYVRENSKLDQEAYNRGCSVYLVDRVIPMLPHRLSNGICSLNPKVDRLTMSCEMEFDPRTMKRVRHDIFTSVIRTKERMTYTNVRKIVQDEDPEVMERYADLVDNFRLMKELALALRGSRMRRGAIDFDFQESKVIVDEQGKPVDIVKRERSIAEQMIEEFMLAANETVAEHFHWLKVPFLYRIHEEPDGEKLRHFMQFAGNFGYAVRGKGNSVHPRALQSLLEEIRGTKEETVISTMMLRSMKQAKYDAESLGHFGLAAEFYSHFTSPIRRYPDLVIHRVMREVLENGGGGLPELRFDVLSGRMPDIAQQSSERERVAVDAERDTEKLKKAEFMLDKIGEEFSGIISGVTGFGMFVELDNTVEGLIRLSDLTDDYYHFHELQMALIGERTSKIYRIGDEVKIRVARVNMDDHTIDFEMVDMKHRSADRARWVDARAGGFGGGGGGRQRKKKRQGGGGFAASAQQGGPGAVGGREDRRAGESGAGKGRRGGGRGAGGRDKRVAEAIAAAPSGGDAGSAATQGGGRRQKRGAGGGNAAAPAVERASAAPAPAAAEKPPRGRGKKVDMWGLPVSGVGLKDDGGESEALAEMRKARRREGGGGGGGGRRKGGGAPSGGGSDAGGGGGSRPPRRRGKPKE
;
A
#
# COMPACT_ATOMS: atom_id res chain seq x y z
N MET A 1 10.05 37.65 -2.96
CA MET A 1 10.12 36.18 -3.12
C MET A 1 9.07 35.69 -4.11
N CYS A 2 9.49 34.97 -5.15
CA CYS A 2 8.60 34.30 -6.11
C CYS A 2 8.42 32.83 -5.68
N THR A 3 7.19 32.31 -5.82
CA THR A 3 6.83 30.93 -5.44
C THR A 3 7.03 29.93 -6.59
N GLU A 4 7.08 28.64 -6.25
CA GLU A 4 7.16 27.56 -7.27
C GLU A 4 6.00 27.64 -8.26
N GLN A 5 4.77 27.83 -7.76
CA GLN A 5 3.55 27.82 -8.56
C GLN A 5 3.50 28.99 -9.54
N GLU A 6 3.83 30.21 -9.11
CA GLU A 6 3.92 31.38 -9.99
C GLU A 6 4.93 31.16 -11.13
N LEU A 7 6.06 30.50 -10.84
CA LEU A 7 7.09 30.22 -11.84
C LEU A 7 6.63 29.14 -12.84
N LEU A 8 5.99 28.07 -12.36
CA LEU A 8 5.41 27.03 -13.22
C LEU A 8 4.32 27.60 -14.13
N ASP A 9 3.38 28.36 -13.57
CA ASP A 9 2.24 28.90 -14.33
C ASP A 9 2.68 29.96 -15.34
N PHE A 10 3.65 30.81 -15.01
CA PHE A 10 4.30 31.68 -15.99
C PHE A 10 4.95 30.88 -17.12
N MET A 11 5.70 29.81 -16.83
CA MET A 11 6.28 28.96 -17.87
C MET A 11 5.23 28.21 -18.70
N ARG A 12 4.00 28.03 -18.16
CA ARG A 12 2.84 27.41 -18.81
C ARG A 12 1.99 28.39 -19.66
N GLU A 13 2.21 29.70 -19.60
CA GLU A 13 1.53 30.69 -20.45
C GLU A 13 1.85 30.53 -21.95
N THR A 14 0.88 30.62 -22.85
CA THR A 14 1.12 30.48 -24.32
C THR A 14 2.02 31.56 -24.92
N ALA A 15 2.27 32.66 -24.22
CA ALA A 15 3.25 33.68 -24.60
C ALA A 15 4.70 33.34 -24.20
N TYR A 16 4.90 32.47 -23.19
CA TYR A 16 6.22 32.16 -22.66
C TYR A 16 7.13 31.48 -23.68
N LYS A 17 8.41 31.88 -23.67
CA LYS A 17 9.51 31.28 -24.45
C LYS A 17 10.63 30.98 -23.47
N PRO A 18 11.31 29.81 -23.54
CA PRO A 18 12.33 29.44 -22.56
C PRO A 18 13.37 30.53 -22.29
N MET A 19 13.41 31.01 -21.05
CA MET A 19 14.22 32.13 -20.59
C MET A 19 15.46 31.68 -19.81
N THR A 20 16.54 32.47 -19.85
CA THR A 20 17.70 32.26 -18.96
C THR A 20 17.36 32.69 -17.54
N TYR A 21 18.17 32.29 -16.54
CA TYR A 21 17.93 32.74 -15.16
C TYR A 21 17.91 34.28 -15.03
N GLN A 22 18.74 34.99 -15.82
CA GLN A 22 18.83 36.45 -15.87
C GLN A 22 17.59 37.11 -16.48
N GLU A 23 16.99 36.46 -17.47
CA GLU A 23 15.73 36.92 -18.09
C GLU A 23 14.54 36.71 -17.13
N LEU A 24 14.55 35.62 -16.34
CA LEU A 24 13.55 35.36 -15.30
C LEU A 24 13.71 36.28 -14.07
N GLU A 25 14.94 36.44 -13.57
CA GLU A 25 15.33 37.37 -12.49
C GLU A 25 14.79 38.78 -12.77
N LYS A 26 14.99 39.26 -14.00
CA LYS A 26 14.48 40.55 -14.48
C LYS A 26 12.97 40.57 -14.70
N HIS A 27 12.33 39.44 -15.00
CA HIS A 27 10.87 39.34 -15.14
C HIS A 27 10.16 39.44 -13.78
N PHE A 28 10.69 38.75 -12.76
CA PHE A 28 10.13 38.70 -11.41
C PHE A 28 10.59 39.84 -10.48
N GLY A 29 11.42 40.78 -10.97
CA GLY A 29 11.83 41.98 -10.22
C GLY A 29 12.73 41.67 -9.01
N ILE A 30 13.66 40.73 -9.17
CA ILE A 30 14.48 40.21 -8.07
C ILE A 30 15.71 41.10 -7.87
N ASP A 31 15.51 42.23 -7.18
CA ASP A 31 16.52 43.29 -7.03
C ASP A 31 17.50 43.10 -5.85
N ASN A 32 17.29 42.10 -4.97
CA ASN A 32 18.14 41.89 -3.77
C ASN A 32 18.81 40.50 -3.73
N ALA A 33 19.96 40.44 -3.05
CA ALA A 33 20.83 39.27 -3.05
C ALA A 33 20.32 38.05 -2.25
N GLU A 34 19.32 38.24 -1.38
CA GLU A 34 18.74 37.17 -0.57
C GLU A 34 17.60 36.48 -1.32
N ASP A 35 16.62 37.24 -1.84
CA ASP A 35 15.63 36.74 -2.79
C ASP A 35 16.29 36.09 -4.02
N PHE A 36 17.39 36.65 -4.54
CA PHE A 36 18.12 36.05 -5.67
C PHE A 36 18.74 34.68 -5.35
N LYS A 37 19.31 34.54 -4.14
CA LYS A 37 19.88 33.27 -3.67
C LYS A 37 18.79 32.21 -3.51
N ASP A 38 17.62 32.61 -3.02
CA ASP A 38 16.50 31.70 -2.77
C ASP A 38 15.77 31.36 -4.07
N PHE A 39 15.69 32.29 -5.02
CA PHE A 39 15.23 32.04 -6.39
C PHE A 39 16.14 31.08 -7.16
N LEU A 40 17.47 31.22 -7.06
CA LEU A 40 18.40 30.24 -7.63
C LEU A 40 18.28 28.86 -6.97
N ARG A 41 17.98 28.82 -5.67
CA ARG A 41 17.72 27.58 -4.94
C ARG A 41 16.45 26.89 -5.46
N LEU A 42 15.35 27.64 -5.54
CA LEU A 42 14.07 27.20 -6.10
C LEU A 42 14.23 26.67 -7.54
N LEU A 43 14.89 27.41 -8.44
CA LEU A 43 15.18 26.93 -9.80
C LEU A 43 16.01 25.64 -9.80
N THR A 44 16.93 25.47 -8.85
CA THR A 44 17.76 24.27 -8.71
C THR A 44 16.96 23.08 -8.21
N GLU A 45 16.10 23.28 -7.20
CA GLU A 45 15.20 22.27 -6.64
C GLU A 45 14.18 21.81 -7.70
N MET A 46 13.55 22.74 -8.42
CA MET A 46 12.63 22.46 -9.53
C MET A 46 13.31 21.74 -10.71
N GLU A 47 14.59 21.99 -11.00
CA GLU A 47 15.34 21.23 -12.01
C GLU A 47 15.71 19.83 -11.51
N GLN A 48 16.07 19.67 -10.23
CA GLN A 48 16.38 18.37 -9.61
C GLN A 48 15.15 17.46 -9.54
N ASP A 49 13.98 18.01 -9.20
CA ASP A 49 12.71 17.30 -9.28
C ASP A 49 12.18 17.18 -10.73
N GLY A 50 12.83 17.82 -11.71
CA GLY A 50 12.46 17.77 -13.13
C GLY A 50 11.11 18.42 -13.45
N LYS A 51 10.60 19.28 -12.55
CA LYS A 51 9.42 20.14 -12.78
C LYS A 51 9.71 21.19 -13.86
N ILE A 52 10.99 21.58 -14.00
CA ILE A 52 11.51 22.37 -15.11
C ILE A 52 12.75 21.71 -15.73
N LEU A 53 13.05 22.09 -16.97
CA LEU A 53 14.19 21.62 -17.75
C LEU A 53 15.07 22.78 -18.19
N ARG A 54 16.33 22.74 -17.78
CA ARG A 54 17.41 23.55 -18.34
C ARG A 54 17.88 22.96 -19.66
N THR A 55 17.77 23.75 -20.71
CA THR A 55 18.21 23.39 -22.07
C THR A 55 19.71 23.61 -22.26
N ARG A 56 20.28 23.07 -23.35
CA ARG A 56 21.71 23.20 -23.72
C ARG A 56 22.15 24.63 -24.08
N THR A 57 21.25 25.60 -23.97
CA THR A 57 21.49 27.04 -24.19
C THR A 57 21.14 27.86 -22.94
N GLU A 58 21.21 27.24 -21.75
CA GLU A 58 21.01 27.86 -20.43
C GLU A 58 19.62 28.48 -20.21
N ARG A 59 18.61 27.98 -20.94
CA ARG A 59 17.21 28.44 -20.88
C ARG A 59 16.29 27.39 -20.25
N TYR A 60 15.39 27.83 -19.37
CA TYR A 60 14.47 26.99 -18.60
C TYR A 60 13.08 26.90 -19.25
N GLY A 61 12.43 25.75 -19.17
CA GLY A 61 11.02 25.56 -19.55
C GLY A 61 10.45 24.27 -18.97
N VAL A 62 9.13 24.18 -18.86
CA VAL A 62 8.44 23.00 -18.30
C VAL A 62 8.36 21.82 -19.30
N PRO A 63 8.39 20.55 -18.86
CA PRO A 63 8.53 19.38 -19.74
C PRO A 63 7.45 19.19 -20.80
N GLU A 64 6.20 19.44 -20.45
CA GLU A 64 5.01 19.15 -21.25
C GLU A 64 5.08 19.94 -22.57
N ARG A 65 5.60 21.18 -22.48
CA ARG A 65 5.83 22.12 -23.59
C ARG A 65 7.02 21.74 -24.49
N MET A 66 7.80 20.74 -24.09
CA MET A 66 8.86 20.13 -24.89
C MET A 66 8.43 18.77 -25.48
N ASN A 67 7.13 18.45 -25.41
CA ASN A 67 6.54 17.14 -25.68
C ASN A 67 7.23 16.03 -24.88
N LEU A 68 7.47 16.29 -23.58
CA LEU A 68 8.00 15.34 -22.61
C LEU A 68 6.99 15.16 -21.48
N LEU A 69 6.70 13.92 -21.14
CA LEU A 69 5.83 13.55 -20.03
C LEU A 69 6.69 13.13 -18.83
N ARG A 70 6.43 13.70 -17.66
CA ARG A 70 7.06 13.33 -16.39
C ARG A 70 6.21 12.26 -15.69
N GLY A 71 6.87 11.36 -14.98
CA GLY A 71 6.18 10.33 -14.21
C GLY A 71 7.13 9.31 -13.58
N ARG A 72 6.55 8.34 -12.89
CA ARG A 72 7.25 7.25 -12.20
C ARG A 72 7.32 6.00 -13.07
N LEU A 73 8.49 5.40 -13.16
CA LEU A 73 8.72 4.20 -13.98
C LEU A 73 8.33 2.92 -13.22
N GLN A 74 7.36 2.15 -13.72
CA GLN A 74 7.02 0.82 -13.20
C GLN A 74 7.67 -0.26 -14.08
N GLY A 75 8.76 -0.87 -13.60
CA GLY A 75 9.52 -1.88 -14.34
C GLY A 75 8.91 -3.28 -14.24
N HIS A 76 9.01 -4.07 -15.32
CA HIS A 76 8.56 -5.46 -15.36
C HIS A 76 9.77 -6.42 -15.44
N PRO A 77 9.74 -7.62 -14.82
CA PRO A 77 10.80 -8.66 -14.92
C PRO A 77 11.10 -9.22 -16.32
N LYS A 78 10.54 -8.62 -17.39
CA LYS A 78 10.84 -8.92 -18.80
C LYS A 78 11.65 -7.79 -19.47
N GLY A 79 12.05 -6.76 -18.71
CA GLY A 79 12.88 -5.65 -19.16
C GLY A 79 12.14 -4.45 -19.76
N PHE A 80 10.84 -4.57 -20.06
CA PHE A 80 9.98 -3.42 -20.40
C PHE A 80 9.46 -2.72 -19.13
N ALA A 81 8.87 -1.55 -19.29
CA ALA A 81 8.21 -0.81 -18.22
C ALA A 81 6.95 -0.08 -18.69
N PHE A 82 6.21 0.50 -17.75
CA PHE A 82 5.22 1.54 -17.99
C PHE A 82 5.66 2.83 -17.28
N LEU A 83 5.45 3.98 -17.90
CA LEU A 83 5.40 5.24 -17.18
C LEU A 83 4.00 5.39 -16.60
N ILE A 84 3.91 5.56 -15.28
CA ILE A 84 2.73 6.13 -14.62
C ILE A 84 2.94 7.65 -14.60
N PRO A 85 2.17 8.45 -15.35
CA PRO A 85 2.38 9.90 -15.43
C PRO A 85 2.08 10.61 -14.11
N ASP A 86 2.62 11.82 -13.94
CA ASP A 86 2.23 12.68 -12.82
C ASP A 86 0.84 13.32 -13.03
N GLU A 87 0.39 13.45 -14.28
CA GLU A 87 -0.94 13.91 -14.66
C GLU A 87 -1.97 12.76 -14.51
N PRO A 88 -2.92 12.79 -13.55
CA PRO A 88 -3.78 11.63 -13.25
C PRO A 88 -4.72 11.22 -14.40
N ASP A 89 -5.08 12.17 -15.28
CA ASP A 89 -5.92 11.93 -16.46
C ASP A 89 -5.13 11.37 -17.66
N HIS A 90 -3.79 11.36 -17.60
CA HIS A 90 -2.98 10.84 -18.69
C HIS A 90 -2.79 9.31 -18.53
N PRO A 91 -3.13 8.49 -19.54
CA PRO A 91 -2.95 7.04 -19.45
C PRO A 91 -1.47 6.62 -19.49
N ASP A 92 -1.18 5.46 -18.91
CA ASP A 92 0.17 4.89 -18.87
C ASP A 92 0.83 4.78 -20.24
N VAL A 93 2.12 5.11 -20.31
CA VAL A 93 2.93 5.01 -21.53
C VAL A 93 3.81 3.76 -21.46
N TYR A 94 3.64 2.84 -22.41
CA TYR A 94 4.48 1.65 -22.53
C TYR A 94 5.89 2.02 -23.01
N ILE A 95 6.91 1.52 -22.31
CA ILE A 95 8.32 1.71 -22.62
C ILE A 95 8.92 0.34 -22.91
N HIS A 96 9.31 0.14 -24.16
CA HIS A 96 9.93 -1.10 -24.59
C HIS A 96 11.38 -1.23 -24.06
N ALA A 97 11.87 -2.46 -23.91
CA ALA A 97 13.10 -2.78 -23.16
C ALA A 97 14.38 -2.12 -23.72
N ASN A 98 14.41 -1.78 -25.02
CA ASN A 98 15.53 -1.07 -25.64
C ASN A 98 15.57 0.43 -25.28
N ASP A 99 14.41 0.98 -24.94
CA ASP A 99 14.12 2.41 -24.87
C ASP A 99 14.13 2.93 -23.41
N MET A 100 14.41 2.00 -22.48
CA MET A 100 14.66 2.18 -21.04
C MET A 100 15.96 2.91 -20.70
N LYS A 101 16.93 2.96 -21.63
CA LYS A 101 18.33 3.41 -21.40
C LYS A 101 18.99 2.73 -20.19
N SER A 102 19.05 3.42 -19.06
CA SER A 102 19.63 2.95 -17.79
C SER A 102 18.68 3.13 -16.60
N ALA A 103 17.40 3.40 -16.86
CA ALA A 103 16.40 3.63 -15.83
C ALA A 103 16.04 2.33 -15.08
N MET A 104 15.77 2.45 -13.79
CA MET A 104 15.40 1.35 -12.91
C MET A 104 13.96 1.51 -12.39
N ASN A 105 13.38 0.42 -11.88
CA ASN A 105 12.03 0.45 -11.32
C ASN A 105 11.91 1.49 -10.19
N GLY A 106 10.93 2.39 -10.31
CA GLY A 106 10.66 3.48 -9.38
C GLY A 106 11.30 4.82 -9.77
N ASP A 107 12.26 4.86 -10.69
CA ASP A 107 12.90 6.11 -11.12
C ASP A 107 11.85 7.12 -11.64
N ILE A 108 12.00 8.39 -11.27
CA ILE A 108 11.26 9.48 -11.91
C ILE A 108 11.98 9.81 -13.22
N VAL A 109 11.25 9.79 -14.32
CA VAL A 109 11.81 9.91 -15.67
C VAL A 109 10.98 10.86 -16.53
N LEU A 110 11.62 11.34 -17.59
CA LEU A 110 11.01 12.14 -18.64
C LEU A 110 10.96 11.34 -19.93
N VAL A 111 9.76 11.08 -20.42
CA VAL A 111 9.48 10.23 -21.58
C VAL A 111 9.03 11.08 -22.75
N ARG A 112 9.48 10.74 -23.96
CA ARG A 112 8.87 11.24 -25.19
C ARG A 112 7.92 10.17 -25.72
N VAL A 113 6.64 10.51 -25.85
CA VAL A 113 5.67 9.66 -26.54
C VAL A 113 6.07 9.59 -28.02
N THR A 114 6.36 8.39 -28.50
CA THR A 114 6.81 8.09 -29.87
C THR A 114 5.66 7.69 -30.78
N GLY A 115 4.58 7.15 -30.23
CA GLY A 115 3.40 6.75 -30.99
C GLY A 115 2.20 6.34 -30.15
N LYS A 116 1.14 5.92 -30.85
CA LYS A 116 0.01 5.18 -30.28
C LYS A 116 -0.14 3.88 -31.07
N SER A 117 -0.46 2.80 -30.37
CA SER A 117 -0.76 1.48 -30.96
C SER A 117 -1.89 1.57 -31.99
N ASP A 118 -1.94 0.65 -32.96
CA ASP A 118 -2.93 0.64 -34.07
C ASP A 118 -4.40 0.74 -33.60
N ASN A 119 -4.72 0.22 -32.41
CA ASN A 119 -6.05 0.31 -31.81
C ASN A 119 -6.30 1.58 -30.96
N GLY A 120 -5.36 2.52 -30.93
CA GLY A 120 -5.43 3.81 -30.21
C GLY A 120 -5.33 3.74 -28.68
N GLN A 121 -5.57 2.58 -28.06
CA GLN A 121 -5.72 2.40 -26.60
C GLN A 121 -4.41 2.41 -25.78
N ARG A 122 -3.22 2.32 -26.40
CA ARG A 122 -1.94 2.34 -25.70
C ARG A 122 -0.98 3.32 -26.34
N MET A 123 -0.33 4.14 -25.52
CA MET A 123 0.75 5.02 -25.95
C MET A 123 2.10 4.31 -25.77
N GLU A 124 3.04 4.61 -26.66
CA GLU A 124 4.41 4.09 -26.60
C GLU A 124 5.40 5.26 -26.49
N GLY A 125 6.54 5.07 -25.82
CA GLY A 125 7.51 6.15 -25.62
C GLY A 125 8.94 5.70 -25.27
N GLU A 126 9.88 6.62 -25.47
CA GLU A 126 11.30 6.47 -25.12
C GLU A 126 11.64 7.27 -23.85
N ILE A 127 12.51 6.75 -22.98
CA ILE A 127 13.02 7.54 -21.84
C ILE A 127 14.05 8.53 -22.37
N VAL A 128 13.80 9.84 -22.24
CA VAL A 128 14.70 10.90 -22.68
C VAL A 128 15.76 11.21 -21.62
N ARG A 129 15.33 11.50 -20.37
CA ARG A 129 16.18 11.82 -19.21
C ARG A 129 15.64 11.07 -17.98
N ILE A 130 16.54 10.53 -17.15
CA ILE A 130 16.20 10.14 -15.79
C ILE A 130 16.37 11.38 -14.90
N VAL A 131 15.38 11.66 -14.07
CA VAL A 131 15.33 12.84 -13.20
C VAL A 131 15.84 12.47 -11.81
N LYS A 132 15.18 11.51 -11.16
CA LYS A 132 15.46 11.08 -9.79
C LYS A 132 15.60 9.56 -9.76
N ARG A 133 16.68 9.07 -9.18
CA ARG A 133 16.90 7.63 -8.97
C ARG A 133 16.08 7.15 -7.77
N ALA A 134 15.40 6.03 -7.91
CA ALA A 134 14.74 5.34 -6.79
C ALA A 134 15.61 4.18 -6.26
N VAL A 135 16.19 3.38 -7.16
CA VAL A 135 17.11 2.29 -6.78
C VAL A 135 18.51 2.85 -6.61
N THR A 136 18.92 3.13 -5.38
CA THR A 136 20.31 3.43 -5.00
C THR A 136 21.01 2.22 -4.38
N GLN A 137 20.27 1.39 -3.65
CA GLN A 137 20.73 0.15 -3.04
C GLN A 137 20.02 -1.06 -3.64
N VAL A 138 20.70 -2.20 -3.68
CA VAL A 138 20.19 -3.48 -4.20
C VAL A 138 20.46 -4.57 -3.18
N VAL A 139 19.41 -5.30 -2.80
CA VAL A 139 19.53 -6.54 -2.02
C VAL A 139 19.62 -7.73 -2.97
N GLY A 140 20.51 -8.67 -2.68
CA GLY A 140 20.69 -9.84 -3.51
C GLY A 140 21.65 -10.87 -2.94
N LEU A 141 21.84 -11.95 -3.70
CA LEU A 141 22.77 -13.04 -3.37
C LEU A 141 24.17 -12.72 -3.92
N PHE A 142 25.18 -12.73 -3.06
CA PHE A 142 26.57 -12.53 -3.47
C PHE A 142 27.21 -13.80 -4.04
N GLN A 143 27.96 -13.62 -5.13
CA GLN A 143 28.74 -14.66 -5.82
C GLN A 143 30.17 -14.15 -6.07
N ASN A 144 31.16 -14.81 -5.49
CA ASN A 144 32.58 -14.46 -5.61
C ASN A 144 33.27 -15.27 -6.72
N HIS A 145 33.99 -14.58 -7.61
CA HIS A 145 34.76 -15.12 -8.73
C HIS A 145 36.26 -14.75 -8.63
N GLU A 146 36.83 -14.93 -7.44
CA GLU A 146 38.24 -14.72 -7.05
C GLU A 146 38.75 -13.27 -7.10
N THR A 147 38.57 -12.58 -8.23
CA THR A 147 39.09 -11.23 -8.52
C THR A 147 38.00 -10.17 -8.67
N PHE A 148 36.75 -10.60 -8.78
CA PHE A 148 35.54 -9.79 -8.79
C PHE A 148 34.38 -10.63 -8.29
N GLY A 149 33.22 -10.02 -8.05
CA GLY A 149 32.01 -10.71 -7.68
C GLY A 149 30.77 -10.08 -8.30
N PHE A 150 29.65 -10.77 -8.15
CA PHE A 150 28.33 -10.28 -8.56
C PHE A 150 27.37 -10.33 -7.38
N VAL A 151 26.47 -9.34 -7.32
CA VAL A 151 25.23 -9.44 -6.54
C VAL A 151 24.10 -9.70 -7.51
N VAL A 152 23.50 -10.88 -7.42
CA VAL A 152 22.32 -11.28 -8.19
C VAL A 152 21.08 -10.70 -7.48
N PRO A 153 20.33 -9.75 -8.09
CA PRO A 153 19.27 -9.03 -7.39
C PRO A 153 18.09 -9.93 -6.98
N ASP A 154 17.56 -9.69 -5.79
CA ASP A 154 16.32 -10.35 -5.34
C ASP A 154 15.09 -9.79 -6.06
N ASP A 155 15.09 -8.49 -6.40
CA ASP A 155 14.07 -7.89 -7.27
C ASP A 155 14.36 -8.21 -8.75
N LYS A 156 13.63 -9.18 -9.30
CA LYS A 156 13.75 -9.63 -10.69
C LYS A 156 13.42 -8.54 -11.75
N ARG A 157 12.93 -7.35 -11.35
CA ARG A 157 12.83 -6.16 -12.23
C ARG A 157 14.22 -5.60 -12.58
N ILE A 158 15.22 -5.84 -11.74
CA ILE A 158 16.63 -5.51 -12.01
C ILE A 158 17.24 -6.67 -12.81
N ASN A 159 17.18 -6.56 -14.14
CA ASN A 159 17.49 -7.65 -15.08
C ASN A 159 18.99 -7.84 -15.41
N LYS A 160 19.88 -7.32 -14.57
CA LYS A 160 21.34 -7.42 -14.69
C LYS A 160 21.97 -7.51 -13.30
N ASP A 161 22.96 -8.39 -13.15
CA ASP A 161 23.72 -8.50 -11.91
C ASP A 161 24.57 -7.24 -11.66
N ILE A 162 24.77 -6.91 -10.39
CA ILE A 162 25.61 -5.78 -9.98
C ILE A 162 27.05 -6.28 -9.83
N PHE A 163 27.98 -5.74 -10.63
CA PHE A 163 29.40 -6.05 -10.55
C PHE A 163 30.04 -5.40 -9.33
N ILE A 164 30.78 -6.18 -8.54
CA ILE A 164 31.50 -5.71 -7.35
C ILE A 164 32.99 -5.99 -7.55
N ARG A 165 33.84 -4.97 -7.38
CA ARG A 165 35.31 -5.15 -7.35
C ARG A 165 35.75 -5.77 -6.03
N GLN A 166 36.85 -6.53 -6.03
CA GLN A 166 37.35 -7.25 -4.85
C GLN A 166 37.56 -6.35 -3.61
N GLU A 167 38.06 -5.12 -3.83
CA GLU A 167 38.17 -4.05 -2.83
C GLU A 167 36.85 -3.70 -2.12
N ASN A 168 35.71 -3.87 -2.79
CA ASN A 168 34.39 -3.47 -2.34
C ASN A 168 33.54 -4.64 -1.79
N PHE A 169 34.14 -5.81 -1.54
CA PHE A 169 33.42 -6.99 -1.03
C PHE A 169 32.92 -6.85 0.43
N LYS A 170 33.50 -5.95 1.23
CA LYS A 170 33.27 -5.82 2.69
C LYS A 170 33.36 -7.17 3.45
N GLY A 171 34.18 -8.10 2.95
CA GLY A 171 34.36 -9.44 3.53
C GLY A 171 33.27 -10.48 3.19
N ALA A 172 32.33 -10.16 2.30
CA ALA A 172 31.29 -11.08 1.87
C ALA A 172 31.85 -12.35 1.18
N VAL A 173 31.13 -13.47 1.33
CA VAL A 173 31.44 -14.76 0.68
C VAL A 173 30.23 -15.29 -0.10
N THR A 174 30.49 -16.14 -1.09
CA THR A 174 29.45 -16.75 -1.94
C THR A 174 28.38 -17.43 -1.10
N GLY A 175 27.10 -17.15 -1.39
CA GLY A 175 25.96 -17.70 -0.65
C GLY A 175 25.36 -16.74 0.39
N GLN A 176 26.02 -15.62 0.68
CA GLN A 176 25.48 -14.60 1.58
C GLN A 176 24.50 -13.65 0.88
N LYS A 177 23.45 -13.26 1.61
CA LYS A 177 22.59 -12.13 1.26
C LYS A 177 23.31 -10.83 1.66
N VAL A 178 23.32 -9.86 0.75
CA VAL A 178 24.06 -8.60 0.93
C VAL A 178 23.23 -7.41 0.46
N VAL A 179 23.52 -6.23 1.01
CA VAL A 179 23.05 -4.94 0.49
C VAL A 179 24.21 -4.27 -0.23
N ALA A 180 24.04 -3.96 -1.51
CA ALA A 180 25.03 -3.27 -2.32
C ALA A 180 24.53 -1.87 -2.74
N ASN A 181 25.37 -0.86 -2.54
CA ASN A 181 25.16 0.50 -3.05
C ASN A 181 25.62 0.58 -4.53
N ILE A 182 24.85 1.23 -5.39
CA ILE A 182 25.21 1.41 -6.81
C ILE A 182 26.15 2.62 -6.95
N ILE A 183 27.42 2.36 -7.22
CA ILE A 183 28.42 3.38 -7.55
C ILE A 183 28.20 3.88 -8.99
N ARG A 184 27.86 2.99 -9.92
CA ARG A 184 27.65 3.33 -11.34
C ARG A 184 26.48 2.56 -11.93
N TYR A 185 25.50 3.29 -12.44
CA TYR A 185 24.37 2.76 -13.19
C TYR A 185 24.82 2.17 -14.56
N PRO A 186 24.08 1.21 -15.13
CA PRO A 186 24.50 0.51 -16.34
C PRO A 186 24.46 1.42 -17.57
N GLU A 187 25.60 1.65 -18.22
CA GLU A 187 25.73 2.51 -19.40
C GLU A 187 25.99 1.71 -20.67
N GLY A 188 25.01 1.69 -21.58
CA GLY A 188 25.10 0.99 -22.87
C GLY A 188 25.30 -0.52 -22.71
N ARG A 189 26.54 -0.98 -22.86
CA ARG A 189 26.93 -2.40 -22.70
C ARG A 189 27.49 -2.74 -21.32
N SER A 190 27.83 -1.74 -20.49
CA SER A 190 28.34 -2.00 -19.14
C SER A 190 27.24 -2.55 -18.23
N ALA A 191 27.65 -3.39 -17.28
CA ALA A 191 26.83 -3.74 -16.12
C ALA A 191 26.70 -2.54 -15.17
N ALA A 192 25.84 -2.67 -14.16
CA ALA A 192 25.91 -1.79 -12.99
C ALA A 192 27.14 -2.16 -12.16
N GLU A 193 27.77 -1.19 -11.51
CA GLU A 193 28.88 -1.41 -10.58
C GLU A 193 28.52 -0.88 -9.19
N GLY A 194 28.92 -1.60 -8.15
CA GLY A 194 28.57 -1.27 -6.77
C GLY A 194 29.60 -1.69 -5.72
N GLU A 195 29.20 -1.48 -4.47
CA GLU A 195 29.95 -1.81 -3.26
C GLU A 195 29.04 -2.44 -2.21
N ILE A 196 29.53 -3.44 -1.49
CA ILE A 196 28.76 -4.08 -0.44
C ILE A 196 28.81 -3.20 0.81
N ILE A 197 27.67 -2.59 1.15
CA ILE A 197 27.52 -1.77 2.35
C ILE A 197 27.10 -2.60 3.55
N GLU A 198 26.53 -3.79 3.36
CA GLU A 198 26.06 -4.65 4.45
C GLU A 198 26.03 -6.12 4.04
N VAL A 199 26.34 -7.01 4.97
CA VAL A 199 26.23 -8.47 4.82
C VAL A 199 25.18 -8.94 5.83
N LEU A 200 24.07 -9.49 5.34
CA LEU A 200 22.90 -9.81 6.16
C LEU A 200 23.01 -11.18 6.83
N GLY A 201 23.76 -12.11 6.19
CA GLY A 201 23.99 -13.48 6.66
C GLY A 201 24.06 -14.46 5.48
N HIS A 202 24.18 -15.76 5.74
CA HIS A 202 24.01 -16.77 4.69
C HIS A 202 22.54 -16.87 4.29
N LYS A 203 22.25 -17.19 3.02
CA LYS A 203 20.86 -17.30 2.52
C LYS A 203 20.01 -18.39 3.20
N ASP A 204 20.65 -19.27 3.97
CA ASP A 204 20.06 -20.42 4.68
C ASP A 204 20.09 -20.24 6.21
N ASP A 205 20.52 -19.06 6.71
CA ASP A 205 20.49 -18.72 8.13
C ASP A 205 19.07 -18.22 8.52
N PRO A 206 18.51 -18.62 9.68
CA PRO A 206 17.18 -18.18 10.11
C PRO A 206 17.04 -16.65 10.22
N GLY A 207 15.95 -16.10 9.67
CA GLY A 207 15.63 -14.67 9.72
C GLY A 207 16.32 -13.80 8.66
N VAL A 208 17.36 -14.30 7.98
CA VAL A 208 18.03 -13.59 6.87
C VAL A 208 17.13 -13.47 5.64
N ASP A 209 16.20 -14.42 5.51
CA ASP A 209 15.11 -14.44 4.56
C ASP A 209 14.20 -13.20 4.69
N ILE A 210 13.64 -12.95 5.89
CA ILE A 210 12.77 -11.79 6.16
C ILE A 210 13.59 -10.50 6.17
N LEU A 211 14.81 -10.51 6.72
CA LEU A 211 15.73 -9.37 6.68
C LEU A 211 16.03 -8.92 5.23
N SER A 212 16.14 -9.86 4.28
CA SER A 212 16.30 -9.51 2.86
C SER A 212 15.08 -8.78 2.28
N ILE A 213 13.86 -9.14 2.70
CA ILE A 213 12.61 -8.46 2.30
C ILE A 213 12.52 -7.07 2.93
N ILE A 214 12.85 -6.93 4.21
CA ILE A 214 12.89 -5.66 4.95
C ILE A 214 13.78 -4.64 4.22
N ARG A 215 15.00 -5.05 3.84
CA ARG A 215 15.95 -4.16 3.16
C ARG A 215 15.63 -3.95 1.67
N LYS A 216 15.04 -4.96 0.99
CA LYS A 216 14.52 -4.83 -0.39
C LYS A 216 13.47 -3.72 -0.50
N HIS A 217 12.62 -3.57 0.51
CA HIS A 217 11.56 -2.55 0.58
C HIS A 217 11.98 -1.26 1.31
N GLY A 218 13.24 -1.14 1.73
CA GLY A 218 13.75 0.06 2.42
C GLY A 218 13.03 0.37 3.74
N LEU A 219 12.73 -0.67 4.53
CA LEU A 219 12.08 -0.53 5.83
C LEU A 219 13.12 -0.35 6.95
N PRO A 220 13.02 0.72 7.78
CA PRO A 220 13.98 0.99 8.84
C PRO A 220 13.69 0.16 10.10
N GLU A 221 14.57 -0.78 10.43
CA GLU A 221 14.42 -1.65 11.61
C GLU A 221 14.65 -0.88 12.93
N GLY A 222 15.82 -0.28 13.09
CA GLY A 222 16.16 0.54 14.26
C GLY A 222 15.62 1.96 14.16
N PHE A 223 15.57 2.66 15.29
CA PHE A 223 15.32 4.10 15.36
C PHE A 223 16.66 4.86 15.54
N PRO A 224 16.80 6.07 14.98
CA PRO A 224 17.96 6.94 15.24
C PRO A 224 18.14 7.29 16.73
N ASP A 225 19.39 7.52 17.16
CA ASP A 225 19.73 7.80 18.56
C ASP A 225 19.03 9.06 19.11
N ASP A 226 18.82 10.09 18.29
CA ASP A 226 18.11 11.31 18.69
C ASP A 226 16.59 11.12 18.79
N VAL A 227 16.01 10.26 17.97
CA VAL A 227 14.61 9.81 18.09
C VAL A 227 14.42 8.97 19.36
N MET A 228 15.36 8.09 19.68
CA MET A 228 15.34 7.31 20.92
C MET A 228 15.53 8.19 22.17
N ALA A 229 16.42 9.18 22.12
CA ALA A 229 16.60 10.14 23.22
C ALA A 229 15.34 10.97 23.48
N GLU A 230 14.60 11.37 22.43
CA GLU A 230 13.30 12.04 22.57
C GLU A 230 12.22 11.09 23.13
N ALA A 231 12.22 9.81 22.73
CA ALA A 231 11.30 8.80 23.26
C ALA A 231 11.50 8.54 24.76
N GLU A 232 12.75 8.39 25.21
CA GLU A 232 13.07 8.13 26.62
C GLU A 232 12.88 9.34 27.53
N ALA A 233 12.80 10.56 26.97
CA ALA A 233 12.45 11.78 27.69
C ALA A 233 10.94 11.91 27.98
N ALA A 234 10.08 11.04 27.42
CA ALA A 234 8.66 11.01 27.72
C ALA A 234 8.37 10.47 29.13
N PRO A 235 7.33 10.97 29.83
CA PRO A 235 7.01 10.54 31.20
C PRO A 235 6.41 9.13 31.25
N ASP A 236 6.72 8.37 32.31
CA ASP A 236 6.13 7.04 32.57
C ASP A 236 4.69 7.08 33.08
N SER A 237 4.30 8.22 33.66
CA SER A 237 2.99 8.43 34.28
C SER A 237 2.55 9.88 34.11
N ILE A 238 1.25 10.05 33.89
CA ILE A 238 0.60 11.36 33.83
C ILE A 238 0.37 11.89 35.25
N THR A 239 0.54 13.20 35.46
CA THR A 239 0.33 13.84 36.77
C THR A 239 -1.04 14.49 36.89
N GLU A 240 -1.60 14.58 38.10
CA GLU A 240 -2.92 15.21 38.31
C GLU A 240 -2.89 16.71 37.95
N ASP A 241 -1.81 17.42 38.30
CA ASP A 241 -1.58 18.82 37.93
C ASP A 241 -1.58 19.01 36.39
N GLU A 242 -1.07 18.03 35.64
CA GLU A 242 -1.01 18.04 34.18
C GLU A 242 -2.38 17.77 33.53
N ILE A 243 -3.21 16.92 34.13
CA ILE A 243 -4.61 16.69 33.73
C ILE A 243 -5.41 17.99 33.92
N VAL A 244 -5.32 18.57 35.13
CA VAL A 244 -6.02 19.81 35.50
C VAL A 244 -5.57 21.00 34.64
N ARG A 245 -4.26 21.17 34.45
CA ARG A 245 -3.69 22.24 33.61
C ARG A 245 -4.14 22.17 32.15
N GLN A 246 -4.40 20.97 31.62
CA GLN A 246 -4.89 20.77 30.26
C GLN A 246 -6.43 20.85 30.15
N GLY A 247 -7.16 20.99 31.25
CA GLY A 247 -8.63 21.04 31.25
C GLY A 247 -9.31 19.77 30.72
N ARG A 248 -8.62 18.62 30.76
CA ARG A 248 -9.11 17.36 30.19
C ARG A 248 -10.35 16.86 30.91
N ARG A 249 -11.30 16.29 30.16
CA ARG A 249 -12.47 15.62 30.73
C ARG A 249 -12.03 14.38 31.50
N ASP A 250 -12.39 14.27 32.78
CA ASP A 250 -12.11 13.06 33.56
C ASP A 250 -13.18 11.98 33.28
N LEU A 251 -12.74 10.85 32.74
CA LEU A 251 -13.56 9.67 32.47
C LEU A 251 -13.06 8.43 33.25
N ARG A 252 -12.12 8.58 34.18
CA ARG A 252 -11.49 7.46 34.94
C ARG A 252 -12.46 6.63 35.79
N ASN A 253 -13.68 7.15 36.00
CA ASN A 253 -14.76 6.48 36.74
C ASN A 253 -15.76 5.73 35.85
N ARG A 254 -15.60 5.72 34.51
CA ARG A 254 -16.48 4.99 33.59
C ARG A 254 -15.98 3.57 33.32
N VAL A 255 -16.88 2.68 32.90
CA VAL A 255 -16.57 1.30 32.52
C VAL A 255 -16.10 1.26 31.06
N ILE A 256 -14.84 1.65 30.84
CA ILE A 256 -14.15 1.67 29.55
C ILE A 256 -13.20 0.46 29.46
N VAL A 257 -13.12 -0.21 28.32
CA VAL A 257 -12.28 -1.40 28.07
C VAL A 257 -11.58 -1.34 26.72
N THR A 258 -10.44 -2.01 26.56
CA THR A 258 -9.86 -2.33 25.23
C THR A 258 -10.28 -3.76 24.83
N ILE A 259 -10.35 -4.05 23.52
CA ILE A 259 -10.65 -5.40 23.00
C ILE A 259 -9.71 -5.67 21.82
N ASP A 260 -8.70 -6.50 22.03
CA ASP A 260 -7.56 -6.62 21.10
C ASP A 260 -7.26 -8.08 20.71
N GLY A 261 -6.29 -8.27 19.81
CA GLY A 261 -5.66 -9.59 19.63
C GLY A 261 -4.79 -9.94 20.84
N GLU A 262 -4.69 -11.23 21.17
CA GLU A 262 -3.89 -11.75 22.30
C GLU A 262 -2.46 -11.18 22.31
N ASP A 263 -1.84 -11.14 21.12
CA ASP A 263 -0.45 -10.72 20.87
C ASP A 263 -0.21 -9.19 20.96
N ALA A 264 -1.26 -8.36 20.90
CA ALA A 264 -1.18 -6.91 20.71
C ALA A 264 -0.70 -6.14 21.95
N LYS A 265 0.11 -5.09 21.77
CA LYS A 265 0.74 -4.31 22.86
C LYS A 265 0.57 -2.79 22.68
N ASP A 266 0.43 -2.39 21.42
CA ASP A 266 0.10 -1.09 20.85
C ASP A 266 -1.42 -0.84 20.87
N LEU A 267 -2.02 -0.82 22.08
CA LEU A 267 -3.47 -0.66 22.28
C LEU A 267 -3.88 0.80 21.95
N ASP A 268 -4.31 1.04 20.72
CA ASP A 268 -4.71 2.35 20.19
C ASP A 268 -6.04 2.87 20.76
N ASP A 269 -7.03 1.98 20.96
CA ASP A 269 -8.42 2.34 21.24
C ASP A 269 -9.04 1.66 22.46
N ALA A 270 -10.02 2.34 23.05
CA ALA A 270 -10.83 1.85 24.15
C ALA A 270 -12.27 2.35 24.04
N VAL A 271 -13.24 1.54 24.47
CA VAL A 271 -14.67 1.77 24.23
C VAL A 271 -15.55 1.57 25.46
N ASN A 272 -16.67 2.29 25.51
CA ASN A 272 -17.82 2.05 26.38
C ASN A 272 -19.13 2.24 25.60
N VAL A 273 -20.17 1.51 25.98
CA VAL A 273 -21.55 1.75 25.51
C VAL A 273 -22.49 1.82 26.70
N GLU A 274 -23.35 2.83 26.71
CA GLU A 274 -24.31 3.12 27.76
C GLU A 274 -25.72 3.31 27.15
N ARG A 275 -26.77 3.05 27.94
CA ARG A 275 -28.16 3.45 27.60
C ARG A 275 -28.52 4.67 28.42
N LEU A 276 -28.89 5.76 27.75
CA LEU A 276 -29.28 7.03 28.37
C LEU A 276 -30.74 6.99 28.86
N GLU A 277 -31.09 7.92 29.76
CA GLU A 277 -32.46 8.05 30.33
C GLU A 277 -33.56 8.26 29.27
N ASN A 278 -33.21 8.84 28.11
CA ASN A 278 -34.10 9.03 26.97
C ASN A 278 -34.30 7.76 26.12
N GLY A 279 -33.58 6.67 26.42
CA GLY A 279 -33.58 5.40 25.69
C GLY A 279 -32.54 5.29 24.57
N ASN A 280 -31.79 6.35 24.28
CA ASN A 280 -30.74 6.35 23.25
C ASN A 280 -29.49 5.58 23.71
N TRP A 281 -28.71 5.13 22.75
CA TRP A 281 -27.36 4.59 23.00
C TRP A 281 -26.34 5.72 23.01
N LEU A 282 -25.44 5.72 23.99
CA LEU A 282 -24.21 6.52 23.98
C LEU A 282 -23.04 5.56 23.73
N LEU A 283 -22.29 5.79 22.65
CA LEU A 283 -21.01 5.13 22.36
C LEU A 283 -19.88 6.12 22.64
N GLY A 284 -18.96 5.77 23.53
CA GLY A 284 -17.68 6.45 23.67
C GLY A 284 -16.57 5.65 22.98
N VAL A 285 -15.79 6.35 22.16
CA VAL A 285 -14.55 5.84 21.55
C VAL A 285 -13.41 6.75 22.00
N HIS A 286 -12.42 6.15 22.66
CA HIS A 286 -11.32 6.86 23.32
C HIS A 286 -10.00 6.37 22.72
N ILE A 287 -9.32 7.25 21.97
CA ILE A 287 -8.11 6.90 21.20
C ILE A 287 -6.87 7.49 21.87
N ALA A 288 -5.79 6.71 21.94
CA ALA A 288 -4.49 7.11 22.46
C ALA A 288 -4.06 8.50 21.95
N ASP A 289 -3.82 9.45 22.86
CA ASP A 289 -3.47 10.82 22.50
C ASP A 289 -1.99 10.99 22.13
N VAL A 290 -1.57 10.29 21.07
CA VAL A 290 -0.18 10.28 20.58
C VAL A 290 0.29 11.69 20.20
N SER A 291 -0.63 12.56 19.75
CA SER A 291 -0.34 13.97 19.44
C SER A 291 0.18 14.78 20.63
N TYR A 292 -0.08 14.32 21.86
CA TYR A 292 0.44 14.95 23.07
C TYR A 292 1.94 14.69 23.27
N TYR A 293 2.43 13.52 22.86
CA TYR A 293 3.82 13.09 23.02
C TYR A 293 4.65 13.36 21.76
N VAL A 294 4.12 13.07 20.57
CA VAL A 294 4.80 13.24 19.27
C VAL A 294 4.41 14.59 18.66
N ARG A 295 5.19 15.63 19.01
CA ARG A 295 4.93 17.03 18.61
C ARG A 295 5.39 17.33 17.19
N GLU A 296 4.67 18.20 16.49
CA GLU A 296 4.99 18.58 15.11
C GLU A 296 6.44 19.10 14.98
N ASN A 297 7.14 18.63 13.96
CA ASN A 297 8.54 18.92 13.64
C ASN A 297 9.58 18.38 14.65
N SER A 298 9.18 17.58 15.66
CA SER A 298 10.12 16.89 16.55
C SER A 298 10.86 15.72 15.85
N LYS A 299 11.79 15.06 16.52
CA LYS A 299 12.51 13.90 15.95
C LYS A 299 11.59 12.69 15.84
N LEU A 300 10.74 12.46 16.84
CA LEU A 300 9.68 11.45 16.77
C LEU A 300 8.73 11.71 15.59
N ASP A 301 8.39 12.97 15.32
CA ASP A 301 7.50 13.32 14.21
C ASP A 301 8.14 13.12 12.82
N GLN A 302 9.37 13.61 12.64
CA GLN A 302 10.12 13.43 11.40
C GLN A 302 10.25 11.93 11.05
N GLU A 303 10.54 11.10 12.05
CA GLU A 303 10.67 9.65 11.84
C GLU A 303 9.33 8.94 11.66
N ALA A 304 8.26 9.39 12.32
CA ALA A 304 6.91 8.88 12.07
C ALA A 304 6.43 9.21 10.64
N TYR A 305 6.76 10.40 10.10
CA TYR A 305 6.51 10.79 8.71
C TYR A 305 7.34 9.96 7.71
N ASN A 306 8.60 9.68 8.02
CA ASN A 306 9.47 8.82 7.21
C ASN A 306 8.91 7.39 7.11
N ARG A 307 8.40 6.86 8.23
CA ARG A 307 7.83 5.50 8.31
C ARG A 307 6.43 5.43 7.69
N GLY A 308 5.57 6.42 7.95
CA GLY A 308 4.18 6.54 7.48
C GLY A 308 3.19 5.62 8.21
N CYS A 309 3.58 4.38 8.49
CA CYS A 309 2.83 3.42 9.30
C CYS A 309 3.76 2.37 9.93
N SER A 310 3.21 1.57 10.85
CA SER A 310 3.82 0.30 11.25
C SER A 310 3.67 -0.74 10.13
N VAL A 311 4.53 -1.76 10.12
CA VAL A 311 4.50 -2.89 9.17
C VAL A 311 4.47 -4.21 9.94
N TYR A 312 3.49 -5.07 9.66
CA TYR A 312 3.19 -6.29 10.41
C TYR A 312 3.62 -7.54 9.63
N LEU A 313 4.92 -7.83 9.65
CA LEU A 313 5.51 -9.00 9.00
C LEU A 313 5.17 -10.29 9.76
N VAL A 314 5.40 -11.45 9.15
CA VAL A 314 4.97 -12.76 9.69
C VAL A 314 5.59 -13.08 11.07
N ASP A 315 6.84 -12.69 11.32
CA ASP A 315 7.55 -12.97 12.57
C ASP A 315 7.69 -11.74 13.51
N ARG A 316 7.51 -10.52 13.00
CA ARG A 316 7.81 -9.28 13.72
C ARG A 316 7.02 -8.07 13.21
N VAL A 317 6.89 -7.06 14.06
CA VAL A 317 6.37 -5.74 13.69
C VAL A 317 7.53 -4.75 13.58
N ILE A 318 7.58 -3.97 12.50
CA ILE A 318 8.40 -2.76 12.41
C ILE A 318 7.50 -1.57 12.79
N PRO A 319 7.61 -1.00 14.00
CA PRO A 319 6.66 0.00 14.46
C PRO A 319 6.94 1.39 13.87
N MET A 320 5.89 2.20 13.74
CA MET A 320 5.99 3.62 13.39
C MET A 320 6.65 4.45 14.50
N LEU A 321 6.44 4.07 15.76
CA LEU A 321 6.92 4.79 16.95
C LEU A 321 7.69 3.86 17.90
N PRO A 322 8.75 4.32 18.58
CA PRO A 322 9.52 3.51 19.51
C PRO A 322 8.64 2.83 20.58
N HIS A 323 8.93 1.56 20.91
CA HIS A 323 8.15 0.78 21.88
C HIS A 323 7.98 1.46 23.24
N ARG A 324 8.94 2.31 23.63
CA ARG A 324 8.89 3.22 24.77
C ARG A 324 7.59 4.05 24.85
N LEU A 325 7.09 4.47 23.69
CA LEU A 325 5.83 5.19 23.52
C LEU A 325 4.70 4.23 23.12
N SER A 326 4.89 3.48 22.03
CA SER A 326 3.82 2.69 21.39
C SER A 326 3.27 1.58 22.28
N ASN A 327 4.11 0.90 23.07
CA ASN A 327 3.67 -0.10 24.05
C ASN A 327 3.51 0.51 25.48
N GLY A 328 4.06 1.71 25.70
CA GLY A 328 4.24 2.34 27.01
C GLY A 328 3.18 3.39 27.33
N ILE A 329 3.54 4.67 27.19
CA ILE A 329 2.70 5.81 27.63
C ILE A 329 1.54 6.12 26.67
N CYS A 330 1.65 5.78 25.38
CA CYS A 330 0.55 5.95 24.42
C CYS A 330 -0.49 4.83 24.54
N SER A 331 -0.04 3.57 24.61
CA SER A 331 -0.94 2.39 24.69
C SER A 331 -1.86 2.45 25.91
N LEU A 332 -3.15 2.16 25.68
CA LEU A 332 -4.26 2.22 26.65
C LEU A 332 -4.28 1.07 27.67
N ASN A 333 -3.07 0.73 28.15
CA ASN A 333 -2.76 -0.31 29.13
C ASN A 333 -3.76 -0.37 30.31
N PRO A 334 -4.10 -1.58 30.78
CA PRO A 334 -5.16 -1.79 31.77
C PRO A 334 -4.88 -1.10 33.10
N LYS A 335 -5.93 -0.50 33.69
CA LYS A 335 -6.00 -0.01 35.08
C LYS A 335 -5.03 1.13 35.44
N VAL A 336 -4.37 1.75 34.46
CA VAL A 336 -3.53 2.95 34.61
C VAL A 336 -4.16 4.17 33.93
N ASP A 337 -3.81 5.37 34.38
CA ASP A 337 -4.29 6.62 33.76
C ASP A 337 -3.65 6.83 32.38
N ARG A 338 -4.46 7.19 31.39
CA ARG A 338 -4.03 7.43 30.01
C ARG A 338 -4.76 8.62 29.38
N LEU A 339 -4.01 9.40 28.61
CA LEU A 339 -4.54 10.55 27.86
C LEU A 339 -5.17 10.07 26.55
N THR A 340 -6.38 10.54 26.24
CA THR A 340 -7.04 10.21 24.96
C THR A 340 -7.60 11.44 24.26
N MET A 341 -7.72 11.32 22.94
CA MET A 341 -8.66 12.08 22.12
C MET A 341 -9.94 11.24 22.04
N SER A 342 -11.06 11.80 22.50
CA SER A 342 -12.32 11.08 22.69
C SER A 342 -13.42 11.57 21.75
N CYS A 343 -14.25 10.66 21.29
CA CYS A 343 -15.47 10.92 20.52
C CYS A 343 -16.65 10.22 21.22
N GLU A 344 -17.55 10.98 21.84
CA GLU A 344 -18.82 10.48 22.36
C GLU A 344 -19.93 10.69 21.31
N MET A 345 -20.76 9.68 21.07
CA MET A 345 -21.77 9.65 20.00
C MET A 345 -23.10 9.11 20.52
N GLU A 346 -24.17 9.89 20.40
CA GLU A 346 -25.52 9.52 20.81
C GLU A 346 -26.33 9.04 19.59
N PHE A 347 -26.91 7.85 19.65
CA PHE A 347 -27.69 7.23 18.57
C PHE A 347 -29.15 6.99 18.97
N ASP A 348 -30.07 7.47 18.13
CA ASP A 348 -31.51 7.15 18.26
C ASP A 348 -31.77 5.68 17.89
N PRO A 349 -32.44 4.89 18.75
CA PRO A 349 -32.51 3.44 18.61
C PRO A 349 -33.54 2.95 17.59
N ARG A 350 -34.32 3.86 16.99
CA ARG A 350 -35.37 3.55 16.01
C ARG A 350 -34.91 3.82 14.58
N THR A 351 -34.04 4.81 14.42
CA THR A 351 -33.55 5.31 13.13
C THR A 351 -32.09 4.96 12.88
N MET A 352 -31.33 4.60 13.92
CA MET A 352 -29.87 4.42 13.87
C MET A 352 -29.14 5.62 13.27
N LYS A 353 -29.63 6.82 13.57
CA LYS A 353 -28.94 8.09 13.29
C LYS A 353 -28.20 8.57 14.52
N ARG A 354 -26.98 9.09 14.31
CA ARG A 354 -26.27 9.91 15.28
C ARG A 354 -27.08 11.21 15.48
N VAL A 355 -27.63 11.42 16.66
CA VAL A 355 -28.44 12.62 17.00
C VAL A 355 -27.62 13.70 17.68
N ARG A 356 -26.48 13.33 18.28
CA ARG A 356 -25.49 14.22 18.88
C ARG A 356 -24.12 13.55 18.87
N HIS A 357 -23.07 14.35 18.83
CA HIS A 357 -21.72 13.91 19.17
C HIS A 357 -20.96 15.00 19.92
N ASP A 358 -19.83 14.63 20.51
CA ASP A 358 -18.93 15.51 21.26
C ASP A 358 -17.49 14.99 21.10
N ILE A 359 -16.53 15.86 20.78
CA ILE A 359 -15.13 15.51 20.50
C ILE A 359 -14.25 16.35 21.41
N PHE A 360 -13.39 15.71 22.22
CA PHE A 360 -12.66 16.39 23.29
C PHE A 360 -11.43 15.61 23.76
N THR A 361 -10.50 16.31 24.40
CA THR A 361 -9.36 15.69 25.11
C THR A 361 -9.79 15.21 26.51
N SER A 362 -9.37 14.01 26.89
CA SER A 362 -9.77 13.39 28.16
C SER A 362 -8.63 12.62 28.82
N VAL A 363 -8.90 12.14 30.05
CA VAL A 363 -8.13 11.10 30.73
C VAL A 363 -9.06 9.92 31.05
N ILE A 364 -8.62 8.71 30.73
CA ILE A 364 -9.33 7.46 31.04
C ILE A 364 -8.50 6.59 31.99
N ARG A 365 -9.16 5.60 32.61
CA ARG A 365 -8.52 4.44 33.26
C ARG A 365 -9.30 3.21 32.86
N THR A 366 -8.72 2.34 32.02
CA THR A 366 -9.42 1.16 31.48
C THR A 366 -9.68 0.14 32.58
N LYS A 367 -10.91 -0.38 32.66
CA LYS A 367 -11.36 -1.36 33.67
C LYS A 367 -10.73 -2.73 33.43
N GLU A 368 -10.50 -3.12 32.17
CA GLU A 368 -9.79 -4.35 31.78
C GLU A 368 -9.24 -4.26 30.34
N ARG A 369 -8.19 -5.04 30.02
CA ARG A 369 -7.79 -5.38 28.64
C ARG A 369 -8.43 -6.71 28.27
N MET A 370 -9.36 -6.70 27.33
CA MET A 370 -9.98 -7.92 26.80
C MET A 370 -9.25 -8.42 25.57
N THR A 371 -9.57 -9.63 25.14
CA THR A 371 -9.21 -10.11 23.80
C THR A 371 -10.44 -10.52 23.00
N TYR A 372 -10.36 -10.50 21.67
CA TYR A 372 -11.44 -10.91 20.79
C TYR A 372 -11.96 -12.31 21.12
N THR A 373 -11.08 -13.28 21.40
CA THR A 373 -11.44 -14.64 21.84
C THR A 373 -12.29 -14.63 23.11
N ASN A 374 -11.93 -13.83 24.12
CA ASN A 374 -12.68 -13.75 25.37
C ASN A 374 -14.04 -13.06 25.18
N VAL A 375 -14.12 -12.01 24.37
CA VAL A 375 -15.39 -11.31 24.08
C VAL A 375 -16.33 -12.21 23.26
N ARG A 376 -15.82 -12.92 22.24
CA ARG A 376 -16.57 -13.93 21.48
C ARG A 376 -17.15 -15.00 22.41
N LYS A 377 -16.32 -15.53 23.33
CA LYS A 377 -16.76 -16.48 24.35
C LYS A 377 -17.91 -15.96 25.23
N ILE A 378 -17.92 -14.67 25.56
CA ILE A 378 -18.99 -14.05 26.37
C ILE A 378 -20.27 -13.81 25.55
N VAL A 379 -20.16 -13.31 24.31
CA VAL A 379 -21.31 -12.80 23.55
C VAL A 379 -21.81 -13.70 22.42
N GLN A 380 -21.12 -14.80 22.12
CA GLN A 380 -21.49 -15.75 21.06
C GLN A 380 -21.51 -17.18 21.57
N ASP A 381 -20.44 -17.62 22.23
CA ASP A 381 -20.29 -19.02 22.64
C ASP A 381 -20.94 -19.30 24.03
N GLU A 382 -21.27 -18.23 24.77
CA GLU A 382 -21.81 -18.21 26.15
C GLU A 382 -21.07 -19.15 27.12
N ASP A 383 -19.73 -19.10 27.07
CA ASP A 383 -18.80 -19.89 27.88
C ASP A 383 -18.94 -19.57 29.39
N PRO A 384 -19.40 -20.52 30.22
CA PRO A 384 -19.69 -20.23 31.63
C PRO A 384 -18.48 -19.81 32.46
N GLU A 385 -17.28 -20.35 32.18
CA GLU A 385 -16.06 -20.03 32.95
C GLU A 385 -15.60 -18.59 32.65
N VAL A 386 -15.64 -18.20 31.37
CA VAL A 386 -15.29 -16.85 30.96
C VAL A 386 -16.36 -15.83 31.37
N MET A 387 -17.64 -16.21 31.35
CA MET A 387 -18.73 -15.35 31.84
C MET A 387 -18.70 -15.15 33.36
N GLU A 388 -18.37 -16.18 34.15
CA GLU A 388 -18.19 -16.02 35.61
C GLU A 388 -16.97 -15.15 35.92
N ARG A 389 -15.84 -15.37 35.23
CA ARG A 389 -14.62 -14.58 35.37
C ARG A 389 -14.80 -13.09 35.07
N TYR A 390 -15.67 -12.73 34.13
CA TYR A 390 -15.90 -11.35 33.70
C TYR A 390 -17.33 -10.86 34.00
N ALA A 391 -18.00 -11.40 35.03
CA ALA A 391 -19.41 -11.15 35.35
C ALA A 391 -19.79 -9.65 35.37
N ASP A 392 -18.96 -8.80 35.98
CA ASP A 392 -19.06 -7.32 36.03
C ASP A 392 -19.21 -6.63 34.65
N LEU A 393 -18.86 -7.31 33.55
CA LEU A 393 -18.77 -6.76 32.19
C LEU A 393 -19.66 -7.48 31.17
N VAL A 394 -20.27 -8.63 31.52
CA VAL A 394 -21.06 -9.45 30.58
C VAL A 394 -22.17 -8.64 29.91
N ASP A 395 -22.94 -7.88 30.69
CA ASP A 395 -24.05 -7.08 30.15
C ASP A 395 -23.57 -5.84 29.36
N ASN A 396 -22.36 -5.33 29.64
CA ASN A 396 -21.74 -4.30 28.81
C ASN A 396 -21.38 -4.86 27.42
N PHE A 397 -20.79 -6.07 27.34
CA PHE A 397 -20.48 -6.69 26.05
C PHE A 397 -21.75 -7.08 25.27
N ARG A 398 -22.81 -7.51 25.96
CA ARG A 398 -24.14 -7.72 25.35
C ARG A 398 -24.69 -6.42 24.75
N LEU A 399 -24.63 -5.32 25.49
CA LEU A 399 -25.08 -4.00 25.01
C LEU A 399 -24.22 -3.48 23.83
N MET A 400 -22.91 -3.73 23.87
CA MET A 400 -22.02 -3.44 22.74
C MET A 400 -22.40 -4.25 21.49
N LYS A 401 -22.69 -5.56 21.63
CA LYS A 401 -23.17 -6.42 20.54
C LYS A 401 -24.50 -5.93 19.96
N GLU A 402 -25.46 -5.50 20.79
CA GLU A 402 -26.72 -4.89 20.34
C GLU A 402 -26.46 -3.68 19.44
N LEU A 403 -25.63 -2.74 19.90
CA LEU A 403 -25.34 -1.52 19.15
C LEU A 403 -24.57 -1.81 17.85
N ALA A 404 -23.54 -2.66 17.90
CA ALA A 404 -22.74 -3.01 16.73
C ALA A 404 -23.59 -3.66 15.62
N LEU A 405 -24.46 -4.60 15.96
CA LEU A 405 -25.38 -5.21 14.99
C LEU A 405 -26.38 -4.19 14.41
N ALA A 406 -26.83 -3.22 15.20
CA ALA A 406 -27.70 -2.15 14.73
C ALA A 406 -26.98 -1.16 13.80
N LEU A 407 -25.71 -0.82 14.10
CA LEU A 407 -24.82 -0.02 13.26
C LEU A 407 -24.52 -0.74 11.93
N ARG A 408 -24.08 -2.01 11.96
CA ARG A 408 -23.84 -2.84 10.76
C ARG A 408 -25.07 -2.91 9.88
N GLY A 409 -26.24 -3.17 10.49
CA GLY A 409 -27.51 -3.14 9.78
C GLY A 409 -27.81 -1.80 9.11
N SER A 410 -27.38 -0.67 9.69
CA SER A 410 -27.50 0.65 9.06
C SER A 410 -26.52 0.85 7.91
N ARG A 411 -25.25 0.49 8.11
CA ARG A 411 -24.16 0.53 7.11
C ARG A 411 -24.49 -0.28 5.86
N MET A 412 -25.04 -1.49 6.03
CA MET A 412 -25.50 -2.34 4.92
C MET A 412 -26.76 -1.77 4.22
N ARG A 413 -27.73 -1.21 4.97
CA ARG A 413 -28.90 -0.54 4.36
C ARG A 413 -28.52 0.69 3.54
N ARG A 414 -27.50 1.44 3.97
CA ARG A 414 -26.89 2.57 3.24
C ARG A 414 -26.22 2.10 1.95
N GLY A 415 -25.62 0.91 1.97
CA GLY A 415 -25.15 0.20 0.79
C GLY A 415 -23.66 -0.11 0.77
N ALA A 416 -23.00 -0.13 1.94
CA ALA A 416 -21.61 -0.55 2.04
C ALA A 416 -21.40 -1.97 1.44
N ILE A 417 -20.20 -2.22 0.94
CA ILE A 417 -19.81 -3.49 0.32
C ILE A 417 -18.98 -4.28 1.33
N ASP A 418 -19.51 -5.42 1.78
CA ASP A 418 -18.92 -6.26 2.83
C ASP A 418 -18.23 -7.47 2.20
N PHE A 419 -16.97 -7.25 1.79
CA PHE A 419 -16.11 -8.27 1.21
C PHE A 419 -15.55 -9.21 2.30
N ASP A 420 -16.14 -10.40 2.43
CA ASP A 420 -15.74 -11.40 3.42
C ASP A 420 -14.66 -12.36 2.86
N PHE A 421 -13.45 -11.84 2.63
CA PHE A 421 -12.31 -12.63 2.18
C PHE A 421 -11.58 -13.31 3.34
N GLN A 422 -11.21 -14.59 3.17
CA GLN A 422 -10.53 -15.38 4.19
C GLN A 422 -9.03 -15.08 4.18
N GLU A 423 -8.58 -14.20 5.10
CA GLU A 423 -7.16 -13.93 5.35
C GLU A 423 -6.45 -15.12 6.02
N SER A 424 -5.11 -15.16 5.94
CA SER A 424 -4.28 -16.17 6.62
C SER A 424 -3.57 -15.61 7.87
N LYS A 425 -3.34 -16.47 8.87
CA LYS A 425 -2.29 -16.29 9.88
C LYS A 425 -1.32 -17.47 9.70
N VAL A 426 -0.16 -17.19 9.12
CA VAL A 426 0.98 -18.09 9.20
C VAL A 426 1.44 -18.13 10.66
N ILE A 427 1.58 -19.33 11.22
CA ILE A 427 2.09 -19.56 12.57
C ILE A 427 3.56 -20.00 12.43
N VAL A 428 4.45 -19.35 13.17
CA VAL A 428 5.89 -19.65 13.19
C VAL A 428 6.37 -20.13 14.55
N ASP A 429 7.46 -20.88 14.59
CA ASP A 429 8.18 -21.24 15.82
C ASP A 429 9.17 -20.17 16.29
N GLU A 430 9.87 -20.43 17.40
CA GLU A 430 10.91 -19.57 17.97
C GLU A 430 12.11 -19.33 17.02
N GLN A 431 12.25 -20.12 15.95
CA GLN A 431 13.29 -19.96 14.93
C GLN A 431 12.76 -19.25 13.68
N GLY A 432 11.48 -18.83 13.66
CA GLY A 432 10.84 -18.18 12.53
C GLY A 432 10.47 -19.12 11.39
N LYS A 433 10.51 -20.44 11.58
CA LYS A 433 10.05 -21.43 10.60
C LYS A 433 8.52 -21.53 10.67
N PRO A 434 7.78 -21.55 9.54
CA PRO A 434 6.34 -21.80 9.55
C PRO A 434 6.04 -23.23 10.00
N VAL A 435 5.12 -23.35 10.96
CA VAL A 435 4.62 -24.62 11.51
C VAL A 435 3.18 -24.92 11.12
N ASP A 436 2.38 -23.90 10.84
CA ASP A 436 1.00 -24.04 10.36
C ASP A 436 0.54 -22.78 9.59
N ILE A 437 -0.54 -22.88 8.83
CA ILE A 437 -1.20 -21.75 8.15
C ILE A 437 -2.70 -21.89 8.38
N VAL A 438 -3.25 -21.04 9.25
CA VAL A 438 -4.68 -21.06 9.60
C VAL A 438 -5.44 -19.89 8.96
N LYS A 439 -6.74 -20.05 8.73
CA LYS A 439 -7.62 -18.94 8.36
C LYS A 439 -7.82 -18.01 9.55
N ARG A 440 -7.92 -16.70 9.30
CA ARG A 440 -8.40 -15.73 10.29
C ARG A 440 -9.93 -15.73 10.31
N GLU A 441 -10.52 -15.90 11.49
CA GLU A 441 -11.96 -15.80 11.69
C GLU A 441 -12.36 -14.38 12.08
N ARG A 442 -13.20 -13.70 11.28
CA ARG A 442 -13.79 -12.39 11.64
C ARG A 442 -15.06 -12.60 12.49
N SER A 443 -14.89 -12.85 13.79
CA SER A 443 -16.02 -13.11 14.69
C SER A 443 -16.81 -11.85 15.03
N ILE A 444 -17.87 -11.99 15.84
CA ILE A 444 -18.67 -10.86 16.32
C ILE A 444 -17.84 -9.86 17.15
N ALA A 445 -16.76 -10.29 17.81
CA ALA A 445 -15.94 -9.42 18.65
C ALA A 445 -15.13 -8.41 17.81
N GLU A 446 -14.52 -8.86 16.72
CA GLU A 446 -13.84 -8.02 15.73
C GLU A 446 -14.83 -7.07 15.07
N GLN A 447 -16.01 -7.57 14.69
CA GLN A 447 -17.10 -6.77 14.09
C GLN A 447 -17.63 -5.68 15.05
N MET A 448 -17.64 -5.92 16.37
CA MET A 448 -18.06 -4.94 17.36
C MET A 448 -17.11 -3.73 17.38
N ILE A 449 -15.80 -3.97 17.42
CA ILE A 449 -14.79 -2.90 17.33
C ILE A 449 -14.82 -2.24 15.94
N GLU A 450 -14.94 -3.00 14.86
CA GLU A 450 -15.04 -2.48 13.48
C GLU A 450 -16.14 -1.42 13.35
N GLU A 451 -17.39 -1.71 13.76
CA GLU A 451 -18.51 -0.77 13.66
C GLU A 451 -18.33 0.47 14.57
N PHE A 452 -17.71 0.32 15.74
CA PHE A 452 -17.44 1.46 16.64
C PHE A 452 -16.36 2.38 16.09
N MET A 453 -15.27 1.82 15.55
CA MET A 453 -14.21 2.60 14.93
C MET A 453 -14.67 3.27 13.63
N LEU A 454 -15.51 2.60 12.84
CA LEU A 454 -16.16 3.20 11.66
C LEU A 454 -17.08 4.37 12.06
N ALA A 455 -17.91 4.21 13.09
CA ALA A 455 -18.78 5.27 13.59
C ALA A 455 -17.99 6.52 14.05
N ALA A 456 -16.86 6.31 14.75
CA ALA A 456 -15.96 7.40 15.15
C ALA A 456 -15.27 8.06 13.94
N ASN A 457 -14.73 7.26 13.02
CA ASN A 457 -14.08 7.73 11.78
C ASN A 457 -15.01 8.58 10.89
N GLU A 458 -16.25 8.12 10.66
CA GLU A 458 -17.27 8.91 9.92
C GLU A 458 -17.62 10.21 10.66
N THR A 459 -17.80 10.16 11.98
CA THR A 459 -18.20 11.31 12.81
C THR A 459 -17.12 12.38 12.89
N VAL A 460 -15.85 11.99 13.05
CA VAL A 460 -14.71 12.92 13.04
C VAL A 460 -14.55 13.54 11.66
N ALA A 461 -14.57 12.74 10.58
CA ALA A 461 -14.45 13.25 9.21
C ALA A 461 -15.55 14.27 8.86
N GLU A 462 -16.82 13.96 9.18
CA GLU A 462 -17.96 14.85 8.98
C GLU A 462 -17.82 16.15 9.78
N HIS A 463 -17.43 16.08 11.05
CA HIS A 463 -17.30 17.26 11.91
C HIS A 463 -16.25 18.25 11.39
N PHE A 464 -15.05 17.77 11.08
CA PHE A 464 -13.96 18.64 10.61
C PHE A 464 -14.15 19.10 9.15
N HIS A 465 -14.88 18.33 8.33
CA HIS A 465 -15.34 18.80 7.02
C HIS A 465 -16.25 20.03 7.14
N TRP A 466 -17.24 20.01 8.04
CA TRP A 466 -18.15 21.17 8.22
C TRP A 466 -17.49 22.37 8.91
N LEU A 467 -16.46 22.15 9.74
CA LEU A 467 -15.56 23.20 10.23
C LEU A 467 -14.59 23.72 9.15
N LYS A 468 -14.49 23.03 8.01
CA LYS A 468 -13.66 23.34 6.84
C LYS A 468 -12.15 23.44 7.10
N VAL A 469 -11.66 22.88 8.20
CA VAL A 469 -10.21 22.92 8.49
C VAL A 469 -9.44 21.97 7.57
N PRO A 470 -8.14 22.22 7.29
CA PRO A 470 -7.32 21.30 6.51
C PRO A 470 -7.22 19.96 7.23
N PHE A 471 -7.53 18.87 6.53
CA PHE A 471 -7.70 17.55 7.12
C PHE A 471 -7.22 16.47 6.16
N LEU A 472 -7.12 15.24 6.64
CA LEU A 472 -6.85 14.07 5.81
C LEU A 472 -8.09 13.18 5.76
N TYR A 473 -8.50 12.80 4.56
CA TYR A 473 -9.60 11.88 4.31
C TYR A 473 -9.05 10.56 3.81
N ARG A 474 -9.73 9.46 4.16
CA ARG A 474 -9.48 8.15 3.58
C ARG A 474 -10.53 7.92 2.52
N ILE A 475 -10.18 8.15 1.27
CA ILE A 475 -11.13 8.10 0.16
C ILE A 475 -11.06 6.78 -0.59
N HIS A 476 -12.19 6.42 -1.20
CA HIS A 476 -12.32 5.35 -2.17
C HIS A 476 -13.30 5.86 -3.24
N GLU A 477 -12.75 6.27 -4.37
CA GLU A 477 -13.51 6.82 -5.51
C GLU A 477 -14.43 5.77 -6.16
N GLU A 478 -15.31 6.20 -7.09
CA GLU A 478 -16.10 5.25 -7.89
C GLU A 478 -15.19 4.34 -8.77
N PRO A 479 -15.59 3.07 -9.01
CA PRO A 479 -14.89 2.16 -9.91
C PRO A 479 -14.77 2.71 -11.34
N ASP A 480 -13.71 2.32 -12.04
CA ASP A 480 -13.57 2.67 -13.46
C ASP A 480 -14.71 2.08 -14.31
N GLY A 481 -15.28 2.91 -15.19
CA GLY A 481 -16.44 2.55 -16.00
C GLY A 481 -16.18 1.42 -17.01
N GLU A 482 -14.96 1.27 -17.51
CA GLU A 482 -14.61 0.14 -18.40
C GLU A 482 -14.48 -1.16 -17.61
N LYS A 483 -13.73 -1.16 -16.50
CA LYS A 483 -13.60 -2.31 -15.58
C LYS A 483 -14.97 -2.77 -15.07
N LEU A 484 -15.80 -1.83 -14.63
CA LEU A 484 -17.14 -2.09 -14.10
C LEU A 484 -18.07 -2.65 -15.20
N ARG A 485 -17.98 -2.14 -16.43
CA ARG A 485 -18.70 -2.68 -17.60
C ARG A 485 -18.26 -4.11 -17.92
N HIS A 486 -16.96 -4.41 -17.88
CA HIS A 486 -16.44 -5.77 -18.08
C HIS A 486 -16.86 -6.71 -16.94
N PHE A 487 -16.86 -6.25 -15.69
CA PHE A 487 -17.39 -7.01 -14.56
C PHE A 487 -18.88 -7.36 -14.71
N MET A 488 -19.72 -6.38 -15.10
CA MET A 488 -21.15 -6.62 -15.34
C MET A 488 -21.40 -7.59 -16.50
N GLN A 489 -20.58 -7.53 -17.56
CA GLN A 489 -20.62 -8.51 -18.66
C GLN A 489 -20.21 -9.92 -18.20
N PHE A 490 -19.18 -10.02 -17.34
CA PHE A 490 -18.74 -11.27 -16.75
C PHE A 490 -19.81 -11.89 -15.84
N ALA A 491 -20.37 -11.13 -14.90
CA ALA A 491 -21.45 -11.60 -14.01
C ALA A 491 -22.70 -12.04 -14.80
N GLY A 492 -23.01 -11.35 -15.91
CA GLY A 492 -24.08 -11.72 -16.83
C GLY A 492 -23.90 -13.10 -17.48
N ASN A 493 -22.68 -13.60 -17.64
CA ASN A 493 -22.42 -14.96 -18.15
C ASN A 493 -22.86 -16.06 -17.17
N PHE A 494 -22.95 -15.73 -15.87
CA PHE A 494 -23.47 -16.61 -14.82
C PHE A 494 -24.98 -16.37 -14.55
N GLY A 495 -25.60 -15.42 -15.25
CA GLY A 495 -27.02 -15.07 -15.13
C GLY A 495 -27.32 -13.88 -14.21
N TYR A 496 -26.33 -13.35 -13.49
CA TYR A 496 -26.50 -12.25 -12.54
C TYR A 496 -26.59 -10.88 -13.23
N ALA A 497 -27.51 -10.03 -12.78
CA ALA A 497 -27.84 -8.76 -13.45
C ALA A 497 -27.70 -7.55 -12.52
N VAL A 498 -26.49 -6.99 -12.45
CA VAL A 498 -26.19 -5.75 -11.70
C VAL A 498 -26.97 -4.57 -12.28
N ARG A 499 -27.63 -3.79 -11.41
CA ARG A 499 -28.46 -2.63 -11.82
C ARG A 499 -27.68 -1.31 -11.69
N GLY A 500 -27.30 -0.73 -12.82
CA GLY A 500 -26.67 0.60 -12.92
C GLY A 500 -27.59 1.71 -13.46
N LYS A 501 -27.06 2.94 -13.52
CA LYS A 501 -27.66 4.09 -14.21
C LYS A 501 -26.63 4.69 -15.18
N GLY A 502 -26.76 4.38 -16.47
CA GLY A 502 -25.71 4.73 -17.44
C GLY A 502 -24.42 3.98 -17.11
N ASN A 503 -23.31 4.70 -16.92
CA ASN A 503 -22.02 4.09 -16.59
C ASN A 503 -21.76 3.94 -15.08
N SER A 504 -22.59 4.51 -14.18
CA SER A 504 -22.40 4.39 -12.73
C SER A 504 -23.27 3.30 -12.10
N VAL A 505 -22.75 2.66 -11.05
CA VAL A 505 -23.43 1.65 -10.24
C VAL A 505 -23.33 2.07 -8.78
N HIS A 506 -24.49 2.15 -8.10
CA HIS A 506 -24.53 2.48 -6.67
C HIS A 506 -23.96 1.29 -5.86
N PRO A 507 -23.10 1.50 -4.83
CA PRO A 507 -22.49 0.43 -4.03
C PRO A 507 -23.44 -0.69 -3.61
N ARG A 508 -24.64 -0.34 -3.13
CA ARG A 508 -25.72 -1.28 -2.79
C ARG A 508 -26.09 -2.30 -3.88
N ALA A 509 -25.97 -1.96 -5.17
CA ALA A 509 -26.27 -2.89 -6.26
C ALA A 509 -25.17 -3.94 -6.50
N LEU A 510 -23.94 -3.66 -6.01
CA LEU A 510 -22.85 -4.62 -5.92
C LEU A 510 -22.99 -5.48 -4.65
N GLN A 511 -23.28 -4.84 -3.50
CA GLN A 511 -23.56 -5.54 -2.25
C GLN A 511 -24.71 -6.56 -2.38
N SER A 512 -25.82 -6.20 -3.03
CA SER A 512 -26.91 -7.16 -3.26
C SER A 512 -26.57 -8.26 -4.28
N LEU A 513 -25.49 -8.11 -5.06
CA LEU A 513 -24.93 -9.22 -5.85
C LEU A 513 -24.14 -10.17 -4.94
N LEU A 514 -23.32 -9.64 -4.02
CA LEU A 514 -22.61 -10.43 -3.00
C LEU A 514 -23.59 -11.21 -2.10
N GLU A 515 -24.74 -10.62 -1.79
CA GLU A 515 -25.83 -11.28 -1.04
C GLU A 515 -26.53 -12.39 -1.86
N GLU A 516 -26.56 -12.28 -3.20
CA GLU A 516 -27.22 -13.24 -4.11
C GLU A 516 -26.32 -14.44 -4.45
N ILE A 517 -24.99 -14.25 -4.50
CA ILE A 517 -24.00 -15.31 -4.75
C ILE A 517 -23.55 -16.04 -3.48
N ARG A 518 -23.97 -15.61 -2.28
CA ARG A 518 -23.45 -16.19 -1.04
C ARG A 518 -23.77 -17.68 -0.90
N GLY A 519 -22.74 -18.52 -0.77
CA GLY A 519 -22.83 -19.97 -0.73
C GLY A 519 -22.98 -20.66 -2.10
N THR A 520 -22.81 -19.95 -3.22
CA THR A 520 -22.75 -20.56 -4.55
C THR A 520 -21.31 -20.93 -4.93
N LYS A 521 -21.11 -21.69 -6.02
CA LYS A 521 -19.76 -22.12 -6.45
C LYS A 521 -18.97 -20.98 -7.10
N GLU A 522 -19.68 -19.98 -7.57
CA GLU A 522 -19.18 -18.78 -8.24
C GLU A 522 -18.96 -17.59 -7.29
N GLU A 523 -19.27 -17.71 -5.99
CA GLU A 523 -19.07 -16.67 -4.97
C GLU A 523 -17.64 -16.11 -5.00
N THR A 524 -16.64 -16.97 -4.84
CA THR A 524 -15.21 -16.61 -4.84
C THR A 524 -14.82 -15.91 -6.15
N VAL A 525 -15.36 -16.38 -7.27
CA VAL A 525 -15.05 -15.89 -8.62
C VAL A 525 -15.58 -14.47 -8.83
N ILE A 526 -16.87 -14.28 -8.55
CA ILE A 526 -17.57 -13.02 -8.79
C ILE A 526 -17.12 -11.98 -7.76
N SER A 527 -16.89 -12.36 -6.50
CA SER A 527 -16.33 -11.48 -5.47
C SER A 527 -14.92 -11.00 -5.83
N THR A 528 -14.04 -11.91 -6.28
CA THR A 528 -12.68 -11.58 -6.72
C THR A 528 -12.68 -10.68 -7.95
N MET A 529 -13.55 -10.94 -8.94
CA MET A 529 -13.72 -10.09 -10.12
C MET A 529 -14.29 -8.71 -9.78
N MET A 530 -15.23 -8.65 -8.82
CA MET A 530 -15.77 -7.39 -8.32
C MET A 530 -14.68 -6.55 -7.67
N LEU A 531 -13.91 -7.13 -6.73
CA LEU A 531 -12.79 -6.45 -6.07
C LEU A 531 -11.77 -5.92 -7.09
N ARG A 532 -11.37 -6.73 -8.08
CA ARG A 532 -10.44 -6.34 -9.16
C ARG A 532 -10.98 -5.21 -10.06
N SER A 533 -12.29 -4.95 -10.07
CA SER A 533 -12.90 -3.83 -10.78
C SER A 533 -12.94 -2.52 -9.97
N MET A 534 -12.84 -2.59 -8.65
CA MET A 534 -12.79 -1.42 -7.76
C MET A 534 -11.47 -0.62 -7.92
N LYS A 535 -11.42 0.58 -7.32
CA LYS A 535 -10.17 1.31 -7.09
C LYS A 535 -9.54 0.90 -5.75
N GLN A 536 -8.27 1.25 -5.55
CA GLN A 536 -7.64 1.16 -4.22
C GLN A 536 -8.02 2.40 -3.41
N ALA A 537 -8.31 2.22 -2.12
CA ALA A 537 -8.52 3.35 -1.21
C ALA A 537 -7.18 4.02 -0.89
N LYS A 538 -7.16 5.35 -0.80
CA LYS A 538 -5.96 6.17 -0.55
C LYS A 538 -6.24 7.29 0.45
N TYR A 539 -5.20 7.89 1.01
CA TYR A 539 -5.33 9.18 1.68
C TYR A 539 -5.40 10.31 0.65
N ASP A 540 -6.16 11.35 0.98
CA ASP A 540 -6.29 12.57 0.18
C ASP A 540 -6.56 13.78 1.12
N ALA A 541 -6.31 14.99 0.63
CA ALA A 541 -6.70 16.23 1.30
C ALA A 541 -8.15 16.61 1.02
N GLU A 542 -8.73 16.11 -0.09
CA GLU A 542 -10.13 16.35 -0.45
C GLU A 542 -11.07 15.23 0.03
N SER A 543 -12.25 15.62 0.53
CA SER A 543 -13.29 14.67 0.98
C SER A 543 -14.11 14.13 -0.20
N LEU A 544 -13.52 13.26 -1.01
CA LEU A 544 -14.18 12.63 -2.17
C LEU A 544 -15.06 11.41 -1.81
N GLY A 545 -15.24 11.12 -0.52
CA GLY A 545 -16.04 10.00 -0.01
C GLY A 545 -15.39 8.62 -0.14
N HIS A 546 -16.08 7.59 0.36
CA HIS A 546 -15.57 6.22 0.39
C HIS A 546 -16.62 5.20 -0.12
N PHE A 547 -16.59 4.95 -1.43
CA PHE A 547 -17.52 4.10 -2.20
C PHE A 547 -17.80 2.75 -1.51
N GLY A 548 -16.73 2.00 -1.15
CA GLY A 548 -16.87 0.69 -0.50
C GLY A 548 -17.54 0.70 0.88
N LEU A 549 -17.56 1.84 1.59
CA LEU A 549 -18.26 1.99 2.88
C LEU A 549 -19.62 2.69 2.72
N ALA A 550 -19.97 3.09 1.48
CA ALA A 550 -21.07 3.99 1.16
C ALA A 550 -21.12 5.23 2.10
N ALA A 551 -19.95 5.78 2.43
CA ALA A 551 -19.79 6.91 3.35
C ALA A 551 -19.42 8.20 2.59
N GLU A 552 -20.04 9.32 2.95
CA GLU A 552 -19.82 10.64 2.34
C GLU A 552 -18.56 11.31 2.92
N PHE A 553 -18.33 11.14 4.22
CA PHE A 553 -17.15 11.62 4.94
C PHE A 553 -16.49 10.43 5.64
N TYR A 554 -15.19 10.22 5.41
CA TYR A 554 -14.43 9.16 6.09
C TYR A 554 -12.95 9.54 6.21
N SER A 555 -12.39 9.38 7.41
CA SER A 555 -10.98 9.63 7.76
C SER A 555 -10.53 8.56 8.74
N HIS A 556 -9.24 8.20 8.73
CA HIS A 556 -8.69 7.35 9.78
C HIS A 556 -8.30 8.20 10.99
N PHE A 557 -9.00 8.00 12.11
CA PHE A 557 -8.80 8.67 13.40
C PHE A 557 -8.35 7.70 14.50
N THR A 558 -8.66 6.41 14.37
CA THR A 558 -8.65 5.44 15.46
C THR A 558 -7.35 4.67 15.66
N SER A 559 -6.23 5.01 15.00
CA SER A 559 -4.96 4.28 15.19
C SER A 559 -3.66 5.13 15.06
N PRO A 560 -3.51 6.23 15.81
CA PRO A 560 -2.36 7.13 15.73
C PRO A 560 -1.03 6.56 16.27
N ILE A 561 -1.02 5.41 16.98
CA ILE A 561 0.23 4.74 17.37
C ILE A 561 0.94 4.15 16.14
N ARG A 562 0.17 3.74 15.12
CA ARG A 562 0.63 2.94 13.97
C ARG A 562 0.31 3.52 12.58
N ARG A 563 -0.39 4.66 12.50
CA ARG A 563 -0.69 5.38 11.25
C ARG A 563 -0.40 6.88 11.40
N TYR A 564 0.41 7.43 10.49
CA TYR A 564 0.78 8.85 10.51
C TYR A 564 -0.39 9.81 10.17
N PRO A 565 -1.32 9.49 9.23
CA PRO A 565 -2.50 10.33 8.98
C PRO A 565 -3.36 10.58 10.22
N ASP A 566 -3.62 9.55 11.02
CA ASP A 566 -4.34 9.64 12.30
C ASP A 566 -3.63 10.61 13.25
N LEU A 567 -2.30 10.47 13.41
CA LEU A 567 -1.49 11.38 14.24
C LEU A 567 -1.55 12.84 13.76
N VAL A 568 -1.54 13.06 12.44
CA VAL A 568 -1.67 14.41 11.86
C VAL A 568 -3.05 15.01 12.13
N ILE A 569 -4.13 14.26 11.91
CA ILE A 569 -5.47 14.82 12.20
C ILE A 569 -5.69 15.01 13.70
N HIS A 570 -5.14 14.16 14.58
CA HIS A 570 -5.19 14.40 16.04
C HIS A 570 -4.55 15.74 16.45
N ARG A 571 -3.50 16.21 15.75
CA ARG A 571 -2.92 17.55 15.98
C ARG A 571 -3.87 18.66 15.53
N VAL A 572 -4.47 18.54 14.34
CA VAL A 572 -5.48 19.49 13.86
C VAL A 572 -6.67 19.56 14.82
N MET A 573 -7.17 18.40 15.26
CA MET A 573 -8.25 18.28 16.25
C MET A 573 -7.88 18.98 17.56
N ARG A 574 -6.66 18.73 18.08
CA ARG A 574 -6.12 19.43 19.25
C ARG A 574 -6.12 20.93 19.06
N GLU A 575 -5.52 21.44 17.99
CA GLU A 575 -5.38 22.87 17.75
C GLU A 575 -6.74 23.55 17.62
N VAL A 576 -7.72 22.93 16.97
CA VAL A 576 -9.10 23.45 16.90
C VAL A 576 -9.74 23.49 18.29
N LEU A 577 -9.58 22.45 19.12
CA LEU A 577 -10.11 22.41 20.49
C LEU A 577 -9.43 23.44 21.40
N GLU A 578 -8.11 23.59 21.33
CA GLU A 578 -7.32 24.56 22.10
C GLU A 578 -7.63 26.01 21.65
N ASN A 579 -8.03 26.24 20.40
CA ASN A 579 -8.61 27.50 19.90
C ASN A 579 -10.13 27.65 20.17
N GLY A 580 -10.71 26.83 21.04
CA GLY A 580 -12.11 26.96 21.48
C GLY A 580 -13.16 26.42 20.49
N GLY A 581 -12.76 25.55 19.57
CA GLY A 581 -13.64 24.88 18.60
C GLY A 581 -14.05 25.72 17.38
N GLY A 582 -13.62 26.98 17.29
CA GLY A 582 -14.05 27.91 16.24
C GLY A 582 -13.35 27.76 14.88
N GLY A 583 -12.29 26.96 14.80
CA GLY A 583 -11.44 26.80 13.61
C GLY A 583 -9.95 27.00 13.93
N LEU A 584 -9.16 27.35 12.92
CA LEU A 584 -7.72 27.64 13.03
C LEU A 584 -7.43 29.09 12.63
N PRO A 585 -6.34 29.70 13.14
CA PRO A 585 -5.84 30.98 12.64
C PRO A 585 -5.47 30.92 11.14
N GLU A 586 -5.76 31.98 10.39
CA GLU A 586 -5.57 32.07 8.93
C GLU A 586 -4.17 31.62 8.45
N LEU A 587 -3.09 32.13 9.05
CA LEU A 587 -1.72 31.73 8.72
C LEU A 587 -1.45 30.22 8.96
N ARG A 588 -2.09 29.61 9.97
CA ARG A 588 -1.96 28.18 10.27
C ARG A 588 -2.83 27.33 9.33
N PHE A 589 -3.99 27.85 8.94
CA PHE A 589 -4.84 27.26 7.91
C PHE A 589 -4.10 27.13 6.58
N ASP A 590 -3.42 28.18 6.11
CA ASP A 590 -2.70 28.17 4.84
C ASP A 590 -1.51 27.20 4.88
N VAL A 591 -0.71 27.23 5.95
CA VAL A 591 0.43 26.32 6.15
C VAL A 591 0.01 24.85 6.19
N LEU A 592 -1.12 24.52 6.83
CA LEU A 592 -1.63 23.15 6.83
C LEU A 592 -2.23 22.77 5.48
N SER A 593 -2.98 23.67 4.83
CA SER A 593 -3.56 23.44 3.50
C SER A 593 -2.50 23.08 2.46
N GLY A 594 -1.35 23.78 2.47
CA GLY A 594 -0.22 23.47 1.59
C GLY A 594 0.46 22.13 1.89
N ARG A 595 0.38 21.60 3.12
CA ARG A 595 1.06 20.36 3.54
C ARG A 595 0.20 19.10 3.47
N MET A 596 -1.14 19.21 3.51
CA MET A 596 -2.01 18.01 3.49
C MET A 596 -1.83 17.13 2.23
N PRO A 597 -1.67 17.67 1.00
CA PRO A 597 -1.43 16.85 -0.19
C PRO A 597 -0.15 16.01 -0.11
N ASP A 598 0.96 16.61 0.32
CA ASP A 598 2.25 15.91 0.48
C ASP A 598 2.15 14.78 1.53
N ILE A 599 1.50 15.07 2.66
CA ILE A 599 1.29 14.09 3.75
C ILE A 599 0.38 12.95 3.27
N ALA A 600 -0.68 13.24 2.51
CA ALA A 600 -1.57 12.25 1.93
C ALA A 600 -0.82 11.33 0.94
N GLN A 601 -0.05 11.91 0.01
CA GLN A 601 0.76 11.15 -0.94
C GLN A 601 1.79 10.26 -0.24
N GLN A 602 2.63 10.83 0.64
CA GLN A 602 3.64 10.11 1.40
C GLN A 602 3.01 8.95 2.18
N SER A 603 1.90 9.18 2.87
CA SER A 603 1.24 8.17 3.68
C SER A 603 0.72 7.01 2.83
N SER A 604 0.09 7.27 1.68
CA SER A 604 -0.36 6.21 0.77
C SER A 604 0.76 5.59 -0.07
N GLU A 605 1.94 6.21 -0.20
CA GLU A 605 3.13 5.53 -0.72
C GLU A 605 3.74 4.58 0.31
N ARG A 606 3.91 5.01 1.56
CA ARG A 606 4.43 4.18 2.66
C ARG A 606 3.51 2.99 2.97
N GLU A 607 2.19 3.20 2.97
CA GLU A 607 1.18 2.15 3.09
C GLU A 607 1.31 1.06 2.01
N ARG A 608 1.53 1.45 0.74
CA ARG A 608 1.72 0.47 -0.35
C ARG A 608 3.01 -0.34 -0.18
N VAL A 609 4.09 0.30 0.28
CA VAL A 609 5.36 -0.39 0.58
C VAL A 609 5.21 -1.35 1.76
N ALA A 610 4.44 -1.00 2.79
CA ALA A 610 4.12 -1.91 3.89
C ALA A 610 3.37 -3.16 3.40
N VAL A 611 2.26 -2.98 2.68
CA VAL A 611 1.45 -4.10 2.14
C VAL A 611 2.24 -4.99 1.18
N ASP A 612 3.09 -4.43 0.31
CA ASP A 612 3.95 -5.22 -0.57
C ASP A 612 5.02 -6.03 0.21
N ALA A 613 5.53 -5.51 1.33
CA ALA A 613 6.50 -6.21 2.19
C ALA A 613 5.85 -7.32 3.04
N GLU A 614 4.67 -7.04 3.62
CA GLU A 614 3.85 -8.03 4.34
C GLU A 614 3.50 -9.20 3.41
N ARG A 615 3.00 -8.89 2.21
CA ARG A 615 2.63 -9.89 1.19
C ARG A 615 3.83 -10.67 0.65
N ASP A 616 4.99 -10.05 0.46
CA ASP A 616 6.19 -10.79 0.06
C ASP A 616 6.68 -11.74 1.16
N THR A 617 6.51 -11.36 2.44
CA THR A 617 6.86 -12.20 3.59
C THR A 617 5.88 -13.36 3.77
N GLU A 618 4.57 -13.12 3.58
CA GLU A 618 3.55 -14.17 3.58
C GLU A 618 3.83 -15.20 2.47
N LYS A 619 4.12 -14.76 1.23
CA LYS A 619 4.52 -15.67 0.13
C LYS A 619 5.76 -16.49 0.47
N LEU A 620 6.78 -15.87 1.06
CA LEU A 620 8.02 -16.56 1.43
C LEU A 620 7.71 -17.70 2.40
N LYS A 621 6.95 -17.42 3.46
CA LYS A 621 6.61 -18.42 4.49
C LYS A 621 5.58 -19.43 4.00
N LYS A 622 4.66 -19.06 3.12
CA LYS A 622 3.77 -20.00 2.39
C LYS A 622 4.56 -20.95 1.48
N ALA A 623 5.60 -20.47 0.80
CA ALA A 623 6.48 -21.32 0.01
C ALA A 623 7.32 -22.25 0.92
N GLU A 624 7.92 -21.72 1.99
CA GLU A 624 8.73 -22.50 2.94
C GLU A 624 7.91 -23.63 3.60
N PHE A 625 6.69 -23.34 4.05
CA PHE A 625 5.76 -24.33 4.61
C PHE A 625 5.47 -25.50 3.65
N MET A 626 5.46 -25.24 2.34
CA MET A 626 5.17 -26.26 1.32
C MET A 626 6.41 -27.07 0.89
N LEU A 627 7.60 -26.80 1.42
CA LEU A 627 8.83 -27.52 1.05
C LEU A 627 8.79 -29.01 1.42
N ASP A 628 8.27 -29.35 2.61
CA ASP A 628 8.10 -30.76 3.02
C ASP A 628 6.82 -31.40 2.45
N LYS A 629 5.98 -30.60 1.78
CA LYS A 629 4.72 -31.01 1.12
C LYS A 629 4.87 -31.48 -0.32
N ILE A 630 6.07 -31.45 -0.89
CA ILE A 630 6.34 -31.91 -2.26
C ILE A 630 5.99 -33.39 -2.40
N GLY A 631 5.03 -33.70 -3.27
CA GLY A 631 4.47 -35.04 -3.48
C GLY A 631 3.18 -35.35 -2.71
N GLU A 632 2.77 -34.52 -1.73
CA GLU A 632 1.46 -34.64 -1.09
C GLU A 632 0.33 -34.18 -2.03
N GLU A 633 -0.87 -34.76 -1.86
CA GLU A 633 -2.07 -34.46 -2.65
C GLU A 633 -3.08 -33.66 -1.84
N PHE A 634 -3.68 -32.64 -2.47
CA PHE A 634 -4.64 -31.73 -1.85
C PHE A 634 -5.85 -31.52 -2.76
N SER A 635 -7.00 -31.24 -2.15
CA SER A 635 -8.10 -30.57 -2.84
C SER A 635 -7.86 -29.07 -2.81
N GLY A 636 -8.15 -28.38 -3.91
CA GLY A 636 -8.13 -26.92 -3.99
C GLY A 636 -9.16 -26.40 -4.99
N ILE A 637 -9.38 -25.09 -4.97
CA ILE A 637 -10.32 -24.40 -5.86
C ILE A 637 -9.49 -23.57 -6.85
N ILE A 638 -9.83 -23.58 -8.13
CA ILE A 638 -9.15 -22.71 -9.10
C ILE A 638 -9.42 -21.24 -8.74
N SER A 639 -8.36 -20.49 -8.40
CA SER A 639 -8.38 -19.07 -7.99
C SER A 639 -8.14 -18.10 -9.16
N GLY A 640 -7.53 -18.59 -10.25
CA GLY A 640 -7.17 -17.80 -11.41
C GLY A 640 -6.96 -18.65 -12.65
N VAL A 641 -7.33 -18.14 -13.82
CA VAL A 641 -7.10 -18.81 -15.11
C VAL A 641 -6.45 -17.84 -16.08
N THR A 642 -5.43 -18.30 -16.80
CA THR A 642 -4.62 -17.48 -17.72
C THR A 642 -4.26 -18.25 -18.99
N GLY A 643 -3.76 -17.55 -20.00
CA GLY A 643 -3.21 -18.16 -21.23
C GLY A 643 -1.96 -19.02 -21.06
N PHE A 644 -1.40 -19.16 -19.85
CA PHE A 644 -0.23 -20.02 -19.57
C PHE A 644 -0.46 -21.09 -18.50
N GLY A 645 -1.64 -21.12 -17.88
CA GLY A 645 -1.97 -22.04 -16.78
C GLY A 645 -3.10 -21.53 -15.88
N MET A 646 -3.40 -22.29 -14.85
CA MET A 646 -4.42 -21.98 -13.85
C MET A 646 -3.82 -22.03 -12.44
N PHE A 647 -4.14 -21.03 -11.64
CA PHE A 647 -3.81 -20.97 -10.22
C PHE A 647 -4.88 -21.70 -9.43
N VAL A 648 -4.47 -22.44 -8.40
CA VAL A 648 -5.33 -23.18 -7.49
C VAL A 648 -4.97 -22.75 -6.07
N GLU A 649 -5.99 -22.43 -5.29
CA GLU A 649 -5.89 -22.11 -3.88
C GLU A 649 -6.31 -23.33 -3.04
N LEU A 650 -5.47 -23.71 -2.08
CA LEU A 650 -5.76 -24.75 -1.10
C LEU A 650 -6.57 -24.17 0.06
N ASP A 651 -7.23 -25.02 0.86
CA ASP A 651 -8.07 -24.54 1.97
C ASP A 651 -7.31 -23.66 2.97
N ASN A 652 -6.01 -23.87 3.18
CA ASN A 652 -5.16 -22.99 4.00
C ASN A 652 -4.71 -21.69 3.28
N THR A 653 -5.38 -21.26 2.22
CA THR A 653 -5.09 -20.06 1.40
C THR A 653 -3.71 -20.06 0.70
N VAL A 654 -3.11 -21.24 0.54
CA VAL A 654 -1.87 -21.40 -0.24
C VAL A 654 -2.22 -21.50 -1.72
N GLU A 655 -1.71 -20.56 -2.53
CA GLU A 655 -1.90 -20.54 -3.98
C GLU A 655 -0.70 -21.17 -4.72
N GLY A 656 -0.97 -22.02 -5.71
CA GLY A 656 0.03 -22.65 -6.58
C GLY A 656 -0.42 -22.73 -8.04
N LEU A 657 0.54 -22.79 -8.97
CA LEU A 657 0.30 -22.74 -10.42
C LEU A 657 0.36 -24.12 -11.07
N ILE A 658 -0.71 -24.51 -11.78
CA ILE A 658 -0.68 -25.59 -12.76
C ILE A 658 -0.44 -24.98 -14.14
N ARG A 659 0.67 -25.33 -14.80
CA ARG A 659 0.97 -24.81 -16.15
C ARG A 659 0.19 -25.54 -17.23
N LEU A 660 -0.11 -24.80 -18.31
CA LEU A 660 -0.79 -25.33 -19.50
C LEU A 660 -0.03 -26.50 -20.16
N SER A 661 1.29 -26.56 -20.01
CA SER A 661 2.17 -27.65 -20.50
C SER A 661 2.01 -28.99 -19.78
N ASP A 662 1.41 -28.94 -18.60
CA ASP A 662 1.36 -30.02 -17.63
C ASP A 662 -0.06 -30.65 -17.63
N LEU A 663 -1.04 -29.97 -18.26
CA LEU A 663 -2.26 -30.57 -18.76
C LEU A 663 -1.95 -31.44 -19.99
N THR A 664 -2.10 -32.75 -19.88
CA THR A 664 -1.59 -33.73 -20.88
C THR A 664 -2.65 -34.49 -21.67
N ASP A 665 -3.93 -34.25 -21.42
CA ASP A 665 -5.02 -34.97 -22.06
C ASP A 665 -5.64 -34.24 -23.28
N ASP A 666 -5.41 -32.93 -23.42
CA ASP A 666 -5.95 -32.12 -24.51
C ASP A 666 -5.12 -30.87 -24.82
N TYR A 667 -5.42 -30.18 -25.92
CA TYR A 667 -4.99 -28.81 -26.18
C TYR A 667 -6.02 -27.84 -25.60
N TYR A 668 -5.65 -27.06 -24.61
CA TYR A 668 -6.54 -26.12 -23.92
C TYR A 668 -6.36 -24.70 -24.45
N HIS A 669 -7.45 -24.08 -24.88
CA HIS A 669 -7.51 -22.69 -25.35
C HIS A 669 -8.05 -21.79 -24.23
N PHE A 670 -7.46 -20.59 -24.07
CA PHE A 670 -7.89 -19.62 -23.07
C PHE A 670 -8.97 -18.69 -23.61
N HIS A 671 -10.15 -18.73 -23.00
CA HIS A 671 -11.30 -17.88 -23.32
C HIS A 671 -11.41 -16.75 -22.29
N GLU A 672 -10.74 -15.63 -22.58
CA GLU A 672 -10.58 -14.47 -21.69
C GLU A 672 -11.91 -13.98 -21.08
N LEU A 673 -12.95 -13.78 -21.90
CA LEU A 673 -14.29 -13.34 -21.46
C LEU A 673 -15.02 -14.33 -20.53
N GLN A 674 -14.59 -15.59 -20.48
CA GLN A 674 -15.13 -16.62 -19.57
C GLN A 674 -14.15 -16.95 -18.43
N MET A 675 -12.92 -16.41 -18.45
CA MET A 675 -11.78 -16.86 -17.64
C MET A 675 -11.68 -18.39 -17.56
N ALA A 676 -11.75 -19.05 -18.72
CA ALA A 676 -11.83 -20.50 -18.82
C ALA A 676 -10.75 -21.06 -19.75
N LEU A 677 -10.21 -22.23 -19.41
CA LEU A 677 -9.45 -23.08 -20.32
C LEU A 677 -10.40 -24.15 -20.89
N ILE A 678 -10.56 -24.21 -22.21
CA ILE A 678 -11.43 -25.17 -22.90
C ILE A 678 -10.59 -26.11 -23.76
N GLY A 679 -10.72 -27.41 -23.54
CA GLY A 679 -10.03 -28.47 -24.30
C GLY A 679 -10.66 -28.68 -25.68
N GLU A 680 -9.83 -28.61 -26.74
CA GLU A 680 -10.25 -28.66 -28.14
C GLU A 680 -10.92 -29.99 -28.55
N ARG A 681 -10.48 -31.12 -27.98
CA ARG A 681 -10.91 -32.48 -28.37
C ARG A 681 -11.87 -33.12 -27.36
N THR A 682 -11.74 -32.76 -26.09
CA THR A 682 -12.49 -33.32 -24.96
C THR A 682 -13.67 -32.46 -24.55
N SER A 683 -13.67 -31.18 -24.93
CA SER A 683 -14.58 -30.16 -24.39
C SER A 683 -14.57 -30.05 -22.86
N LYS A 684 -13.50 -30.54 -22.20
CA LYS A 684 -13.25 -30.24 -20.78
C LYS A 684 -13.12 -28.74 -20.60
N ILE A 685 -13.64 -28.23 -19.50
CA ILE A 685 -13.54 -26.83 -19.13
C ILE A 685 -12.95 -26.76 -17.73
N TYR A 686 -11.96 -25.89 -17.54
CA TYR A 686 -11.48 -25.46 -16.24
C TYR A 686 -11.75 -23.96 -16.08
N ARG A 687 -12.50 -23.59 -15.05
CA ARG A 687 -12.87 -22.22 -14.68
C ARG A 687 -12.43 -21.91 -13.27
N ILE A 688 -12.30 -20.63 -12.94
CA ILE A 688 -12.22 -20.20 -11.54
C ILE A 688 -13.48 -20.71 -10.81
N GLY A 689 -13.32 -21.19 -9.57
CA GLY A 689 -14.40 -21.80 -8.77
C GLY A 689 -14.56 -23.32 -8.95
N ASP A 690 -13.93 -23.93 -9.94
CA ASP A 690 -13.94 -25.40 -10.06
C ASP A 690 -13.04 -26.03 -8.97
N GLU A 691 -13.55 -27.06 -8.30
CA GLU A 691 -12.80 -27.91 -7.38
C GLU A 691 -11.89 -28.87 -8.16
N VAL A 692 -10.60 -28.95 -7.82
CA VAL A 692 -9.61 -29.82 -8.45
C VAL A 692 -8.75 -30.55 -7.42
N LYS A 693 -8.27 -31.73 -7.80
CA LYS A 693 -7.26 -32.47 -7.03
C LYS A 693 -5.88 -32.24 -7.61
N ILE A 694 -4.99 -31.71 -6.77
CA ILE A 694 -3.63 -31.35 -7.13
C ILE A 694 -2.62 -32.20 -6.35
N ARG A 695 -1.41 -32.32 -6.90
CA ARG A 695 -0.22 -32.76 -6.18
C ARG A 695 0.81 -31.64 -6.19
N VAL A 696 1.52 -31.44 -5.08
CA VAL A 696 2.60 -30.44 -5.01
C VAL A 696 3.79 -30.95 -5.83
N ALA A 697 4.02 -30.36 -7.00
CA ALA A 697 5.02 -30.84 -7.95
C ALA A 697 6.42 -30.26 -7.66
N ARG A 698 6.49 -28.99 -7.25
CA ARG A 698 7.73 -28.30 -6.90
C ARG A 698 7.44 -27.04 -6.06
N VAL A 699 8.36 -26.70 -5.17
CA VAL A 699 8.48 -25.36 -4.57
C VAL A 699 9.75 -24.69 -5.09
N ASN A 700 9.74 -23.35 -5.19
CA ASN A 700 10.87 -22.55 -5.64
C ASN A 700 11.08 -21.35 -4.70
N MET A 701 12.08 -21.45 -3.81
CA MET A 701 12.40 -20.41 -2.83
C MET A 701 13.07 -19.17 -3.44
N ASP A 702 13.63 -19.24 -4.65
CA ASP A 702 14.27 -18.08 -5.29
C ASP A 702 13.25 -17.09 -5.90
N ASP A 703 12.00 -17.53 -6.10
CA ASP A 703 10.89 -16.74 -6.67
C ASP A 703 9.62 -16.75 -5.78
N HIS A 704 9.65 -17.48 -4.65
CA HIS A 704 8.49 -17.77 -3.76
C HIS A 704 7.26 -18.35 -4.50
N THR A 705 7.48 -19.25 -5.46
CA THR A 705 6.41 -19.87 -6.26
C THR A 705 6.24 -21.36 -5.97
N ILE A 706 4.98 -21.80 -5.93
CA ILE A 706 4.61 -23.22 -5.80
C ILE A 706 4.02 -23.70 -7.13
N ASP A 707 4.52 -24.82 -7.62
CA ASP A 707 4.04 -25.51 -8.83
C ASP A 707 3.18 -26.72 -8.43
N PHE A 708 2.02 -26.87 -9.07
CA PHE A 708 1.10 -27.97 -8.88
C PHE A 708 0.92 -28.80 -10.16
N GLU A 709 0.57 -30.07 -10.04
CA GLU A 709 0.10 -30.93 -11.14
C GLU A 709 -1.29 -31.52 -10.84
N MET A 710 -2.06 -31.85 -11.89
CA MET A 710 -3.37 -32.51 -11.75
C MET A 710 -3.21 -34.01 -11.44
N VAL A 711 -3.83 -34.50 -10.37
CA VAL A 711 -3.72 -35.92 -9.93
C VAL A 711 -4.22 -36.90 -10.99
N ASP A 712 -5.31 -36.57 -11.70
CA ASP A 712 -5.93 -37.42 -12.72
C ASP A 712 -5.16 -37.47 -14.07
N MET A 713 -3.99 -36.83 -14.16
CA MET A 713 -3.19 -36.76 -15.38
C MET A 713 -1.89 -37.58 -15.29
N LYS A 714 -1.34 -37.97 -16.45
CA LYS A 714 -0.14 -38.81 -16.49
C LYS A 714 1.10 -37.96 -16.24
N HIS A 715 1.59 -37.99 -14.99
CA HIS A 715 2.86 -37.42 -14.55
C HIS A 715 3.97 -37.59 -15.61
N ARG A 716 4.43 -36.47 -16.18
CA ARG A 716 5.56 -36.45 -17.12
C ARG A 716 6.85 -36.59 -16.34
N SER A 717 7.48 -37.77 -16.35
CA SER A 717 8.73 -37.98 -15.61
C SER A 717 9.82 -36.99 -16.04
N ALA A 718 10.38 -36.27 -15.06
CA ALA A 718 11.26 -35.13 -15.26
C ALA A 718 12.52 -35.44 -16.09
N ASP A 719 12.96 -36.70 -16.12
CA ASP A 719 14.08 -37.19 -16.95
C ASP A 719 13.93 -36.88 -18.45
N ARG A 720 12.71 -36.65 -18.94
CA ARG A 720 12.46 -36.32 -20.35
C ARG A 720 12.38 -34.82 -20.66
N ALA A 721 12.71 -33.94 -19.71
CA ALA A 721 12.77 -32.48 -19.88
C ALA A 721 14.15 -31.94 -20.31
N ARG A 722 15.19 -32.78 -20.42
CA ARG A 722 16.48 -32.37 -21.01
C ARG A 722 16.35 -32.33 -22.54
N TRP A 723 16.46 -31.11 -23.10
CA TRP A 723 16.09 -30.68 -24.47
C TRP A 723 14.57 -30.40 -24.57
N VAL A 724 14.08 -29.16 -24.68
CA VAL A 724 14.68 -27.97 -25.33
C VAL A 724 14.74 -26.77 -24.39
N ASP A 725 15.94 -26.20 -24.22
CA ASP A 725 16.13 -24.96 -23.46
C ASP A 725 15.94 -23.73 -24.36
N ALA A 726 14.72 -23.19 -24.37
CA ALA A 726 14.31 -22.10 -25.27
C ALA A 726 14.54 -20.69 -24.68
N ARG A 727 15.56 -20.50 -23.83
CA ARG A 727 15.97 -19.18 -23.29
C ARG A 727 17.35 -18.71 -23.78
N ALA A 728 17.61 -18.88 -25.08
CA ALA A 728 18.76 -18.30 -25.79
C ALA A 728 18.35 -17.57 -27.10
N GLY A 729 17.21 -16.88 -27.08
CA GLY A 729 16.56 -16.24 -28.25
C GLY A 729 17.19 -14.92 -28.72
N GLY A 730 18.51 -14.88 -28.93
CA GLY A 730 19.20 -13.69 -29.41
C GLY A 730 18.95 -13.39 -30.89
N PHE A 731 18.13 -12.38 -31.20
CA PHE A 731 17.89 -11.91 -32.57
C PHE A 731 19.08 -11.08 -33.11
N GLY A 732 20.14 -11.76 -33.54
CA GLY A 732 21.18 -11.22 -34.42
C GLY A 732 20.89 -11.58 -35.88
N GLY A 733 20.65 -10.58 -36.74
CA GLY A 733 20.29 -10.81 -38.14
C GLY A 733 21.48 -10.81 -39.12
N GLY A 734 21.29 -11.44 -40.28
CA GLY A 734 22.00 -11.07 -41.52
C GLY A 734 22.96 -12.11 -42.14
N GLY A 735 22.60 -12.59 -43.34
CA GLY A 735 23.57 -13.07 -44.34
C GLY A 735 23.81 -14.58 -44.43
N GLY A 736 24.11 -15.06 -45.65
CA GLY A 736 24.55 -16.44 -45.92
C GLY A 736 23.50 -17.34 -46.59
N GLY A 737 23.28 -17.16 -47.90
CA GLY A 737 22.31 -17.96 -48.64
C GLY A 737 22.72 -19.44 -48.82
N ARG A 738 21.73 -20.35 -48.81
CA ARG A 738 21.90 -21.75 -49.25
C ARG A 738 20.91 -22.13 -50.36
N GLN A 739 21.41 -22.89 -51.33
CA GLN A 739 20.74 -23.17 -52.59
C GLN A 739 19.56 -24.13 -52.45
N ARG A 740 18.48 -23.88 -53.18
CA ARG A 740 17.40 -24.85 -53.40
C ARG A 740 17.92 -26.05 -54.19
N LYS A 741 17.68 -27.27 -53.72
CA LYS A 741 17.74 -28.50 -54.55
C LYS A 741 16.36 -29.11 -54.72
N LYS A 742 15.52 -28.45 -55.54
CA LYS A 742 14.14 -28.91 -55.84
C LYS A 742 14.18 -29.85 -57.05
N LYS A 743 13.77 -31.11 -56.89
CA LYS A 743 13.53 -32.02 -58.03
C LYS A 743 12.45 -31.44 -58.95
N ARG A 744 12.71 -31.40 -60.26
CA ARG A 744 11.66 -31.57 -61.28
C ARG A 744 12.26 -32.10 -62.58
N GLN A 745 11.42 -32.74 -63.39
CA GLN A 745 11.80 -33.41 -64.66
C GLN A 745 11.77 -32.43 -65.84
N GLY A 746 12.43 -32.82 -66.94
CA GLY A 746 11.94 -32.54 -68.29
C GLY A 746 12.77 -31.60 -69.17
N GLY A 747 13.30 -32.16 -70.26
CA GLY A 747 13.14 -31.53 -71.59
C GLY A 747 14.21 -30.58 -72.13
N GLY A 748 15.31 -31.15 -72.65
CA GLY A 748 15.92 -30.74 -73.94
C GLY A 748 16.68 -29.41 -74.07
N GLY A 749 17.44 -29.27 -75.16
CA GLY A 749 17.90 -27.95 -75.67
C GLY A 749 19.41 -27.70 -75.73
N PHE A 750 20.10 -28.32 -76.71
CA PHE A 750 21.23 -27.80 -77.51
C PHE A 750 22.25 -26.74 -76.98
N ALA A 751 23.53 -27.04 -77.27
CA ALA A 751 24.58 -26.12 -77.77
C ALA A 751 25.16 -25.02 -76.83
N ALA A 752 26.42 -24.57 -77.00
CA ALA A 752 27.61 -25.13 -77.67
C ALA A 752 28.88 -24.34 -77.25
N SER A 753 30.06 -24.86 -77.64
CA SER A 753 31.43 -24.26 -77.56
C SER A 753 31.96 -23.88 -76.16
N ALA A 754 33.18 -24.24 -75.69
CA ALA A 754 34.49 -24.63 -76.26
C ALA A 754 35.53 -23.49 -76.34
N GLN A 755 36.82 -23.89 -76.26
CA GLN A 755 38.05 -23.09 -76.46
C GLN A 755 38.36 -22.02 -75.39
N GLN A 756 39.63 -21.67 -75.09
CA GLN A 756 40.91 -22.42 -75.14
C GLN A 756 41.98 -21.62 -74.37
N GLY A 757 43.15 -22.24 -74.09
CA GLY A 757 44.40 -21.50 -73.88
C GLY A 757 44.93 -21.36 -72.45
N GLY A 758 46.11 -21.95 -72.20
CA GLY A 758 47.16 -21.33 -71.37
C GLY A 758 48.16 -20.60 -72.30
N PRO A 759 49.50 -20.63 -72.06
CA PRO A 759 50.23 -21.29 -70.96
C PRO A 759 51.41 -20.46 -70.36
N GLY A 760 52.17 -21.06 -69.44
CA GLY A 760 53.51 -20.63 -69.02
C GLY A 760 53.57 -19.77 -67.73
N ALA A 761 54.67 -19.73 -66.97
CA ALA A 761 55.91 -20.52 -67.01
C ALA A 761 56.54 -20.59 -65.58
N VAL A 762 56.92 -21.77 -65.06
CA VAL A 762 58.28 -22.40 -65.02
C VAL A 762 59.18 -22.00 -63.82
N GLY A 763 59.67 -23.03 -63.09
CA GLY A 763 60.81 -22.99 -62.15
C GLY A 763 60.43 -22.81 -60.66
N GLY A 764 60.93 -23.59 -59.69
CA GLY A 764 61.72 -24.84 -59.66
C GLY A 764 61.36 -25.64 -58.38
N ARG A 765 61.48 -26.99 -58.32
CA ARG A 765 62.68 -27.80 -58.07
C ARG A 765 63.45 -27.43 -56.78
N GLU A 766 63.80 -28.35 -55.87
CA GLU A 766 63.57 -29.82 -55.78
C GLU A 766 63.86 -30.34 -54.33
N ASP A 767 63.39 -31.55 -53.98
CA ASP A 767 64.02 -32.64 -53.17
C ASP A 767 65.06 -32.38 -52.02
N ARG A 768 65.29 -33.21 -50.98
CA ARG A 768 64.72 -34.48 -50.43
C ARG A 768 65.34 -34.85 -49.04
N ARG A 769 64.61 -35.65 -48.25
CA ARG A 769 65.04 -36.80 -47.39
C ARG A 769 66.16 -36.69 -46.30
N ALA A 770 65.72 -36.89 -45.06
CA ALA A 770 65.93 -38.09 -44.20
C ALA A 770 67.25 -38.37 -43.41
N GLY A 771 67.06 -39.06 -42.27
CA GLY A 771 68.04 -39.84 -41.48
C GLY A 771 68.49 -39.19 -40.15
N GLU A 772 68.91 -39.90 -39.10
CA GLU A 772 68.48 -41.21 -38.54
C GLU A 772 69.10 -41.40 -37.12
N SER A 773 68.62 -42.37 -36.32
CA SER A 773 69.17 -42.85 -35.02
C SER A 773 69.17 -41.88 -33.80
N GLY A 774 69.09 -42.34 -32.54
CA GLY A 774 68.76 -43.70 -32.04
C GLY A 774 68.89 -43.89 -30.50
N ALA A 775 68.05 -44.80 -29.94
CA ALA A 775 68.09 -45.43 -28.60
C ALA A 775 68.01 -44.55 -27.31
N GLY A 776 67.42 -45.01 -26.19
CA GLY A 776 66.61 -46.23 -25.96
C GLY A 776 66.38 -46.59 -24.46
N LYS A 777 65.43 -47.51 -24.20
CA LYS A 777 64.99 -48.10 -22.89
C LYS A 777 64.20 -47.14 -21.95
N GLY A 778 63.13 -47.56 -21.26
CA GLY A 778 62.39 -48.84 -21.36
C GLY A 778 61.17 -49.00 -20.40
N ARG A 779 60.24 -49.89 -20.79
CA ARG A 779 59.30 -50.78 -20.02
C ARG A 779 59.14 -50.60 -18.48
N ARG A 780 57.99 -50.84 -17.82
CA ARG A 780 56.67 -51.43 -18.21
C ARG A 780 55.60 -51.30 -17.10
N GLY A 781 54.33 -51.07 -17.47
CA GLY A 781 53.10 -51.62 -16.86
C GLY A 781 52.70 -51.22 -15.40
N GLY A 782 51.48 -51.48 -14.92
CA GLY A 782 50.24 -51.86 -15.63
C GLY A 782 49.40 -52.99 -15.01
N GLY A 783 48.26 -52.63 -14.38
CA GLY A 783 47.24 -53.55 -13.81
C GLY A 783 46.65 -52.95 -12.53
N ARG A 784 45.33 -52.75 -12.32
CA ARG A 784 44.12 -53.61 -12.41
C ARG A 784 43.97 -54.63 -11.26
N GLY A 785 42.87 -54.55 -10.52
CA GLY A 785 42.39 -55.60 -9.60
C GLY A 785 41.44 -55.04 -8.52
N ALA A 786 40.26 -55.63 -8.34
CA ALA A 786 39.20 -55.09 -7.47
C ALA A 786 38.74 -56.11 -6.40
N GLY A 787 38.09 -55.59 -5.34
CA GLY A 787 37.09 -56.32 -4.54
C GLY A 787 37.51 -56.80 -3.14
N GLY A 788 36.52 -56.86 -2.22
CA GLY A 788 36.65 -57.49 -0.90
C GLY A 788 35.84 -56.76 0.20
N ARG A 789 34.88 -57.45 0.83
CA ARG A 789 34.02 -56.89 1.89
C ARG A 789 34.53 -57.17 3.32
N ASP A 790 34.02 -56.33 4.24
CA ASP A 790 33.37 -56.72 5.51
C ASP A 790 34.09 -56.73 6.88
N LYS A 791 33.28 -56.31 7.87
CA LYS A 791 33.25 -56.58 9.33
C LYS A 791 34.09 -55.80 10.37
N ARG A 792 33.30 -55.09 11.19
CA ARG A 792 33.44 -54.52 12.55
C ARG A 792 34.33 -55.27 13.56
N VAL A 793 34.90 -54.49 14.48
CA VAL A 793 34.84 -54.70 15.96
C VAL A 793 34.45 -53.34 16.59
N ALA A 794 33.96 -53.30 17.84
CA ALA A 794 33.52 -52.08 18.54
C ALA A 794 33.74 -52.18 20.06
N GLU A 795 33.70 -51.06 20.79
CA GLU A 795 33.43 -51.01 22.24
C GLU A 795 32.94 -49.60 22.69
N ALA A 796 32.39 -49.48 23.90
CA ALA A 796 31.74 -48.26 24.47
C ALA A 796 32.06 -48.10 25.98
N ILE A 797 31.49 -47.18 26.78
CA ILE A 797 30.16 -47.29 27.47
C ILE A 797 29.95 -46.08 28.44
N ALA A 798 28.69 -45.60 28.61
CA ALA A 798 28.10 -44.86 29.77
C ALA A 798 28.64 -43.44 30.20
N ALA A 799 27.92 -42.60 30.97
CA ALA A 799 26.48 -42.35 31.21
C ALA A 799 26.26 -41.03 32.02
N ALA A 800 25.01 -40.60 32.24
CA ALA A 800 24.58 -39.35 32.93
C ALA A 800 24.00 -39.64 34.36
N PRO A 801 23.18 -38.80 35.06
CA PRO A 801 22.86 -37.35 34.93
C PRO A 801 22.84 -36.56 36.28
N SER A 802 22.35 -35.30 36.25
CA SER A 802 21.91 -34.35 37.33
C SER A 802 22.72 -33.03 37.39
N GLY A 803 22.18 -31.87 37.81
CA GLY A 803 20.77 -31.51 38.09
C GLY A 803 20.65 -30.35 39.10
N GLY A 804 19.75 -29.37 38.85
CA GLY A 804 19.22 -28.46 39.88
C GLY A 804 19.81 -27.04 40.01
N ASP A 805 18.88 -26.08 39.87
CA ASP A 805 18.67 -24.91 40.75
C ASP A 805 19.50 -23.61 40.61
N ALA A 806 18.97 -22.56 41.25
CA ALA A 806 19.30 -21.13 41.09
C ALA A 806 20.22 -20.57 42.20
N GLY A 807 20.56 -19.27 42.12
CA GLY A 807 20.94 -18.52 43.33
C GLY A 807 21.89 -17.33 43.19
N SER A 808 21.34 -16.13 43.25
CA SER A 808 21.84 -14.97 44.03
C SER A 808 23.36 -14.68 44.18
N ALA A 809 23.77 -13.57 43.58
CA ALA A 809 24.43 -12.42 44.23
C ALA A 809 25.70 -12.58 45.11
N ALA A 810 26.78 -11.95 44.60
CA ALA A 810 27.76 -11.11 45.31
C ALA A 810 28.68 -11.67 46.43
N THR A 811 29.98 -11.31 46.36
CA THR A 811 30.60 -10.29 47.25
C THR A 811 32.10 -10.08 46.95
N GLN A 812 32.65 -8.97 47.50
CA GLN A 812 34.09 -8.66 47.68
C GLN A 812 34.95 -8.35 46.41
N GLY A 813 35.92 -7.43 46.47
CA GLY A 813 36.20 -6.46 47.55
C GLY A 813 37.58 -5.77 47.50
N GLY A 814 37.60 -4.45 47.77
CA GLY A 814 38.81 -3.66 48.06
C GLY A 814 39.48 -2.97 46.84
N GLY A 815 40.03 -1.75 46.91
CA GLY A 815 39.82 -0.66 47.88
C GLY A 815 41.08 0.00 48.47
N ARG A 816 41.26 1.32 48.27
CA ARG A 816 42.03 2.29 49.10
C ARG A 816 41.82 3.73 48.54
N ARG A 817 41.36 4.70 49.37
CA ARG A 817 42.12 5.77 50.10
C ARG A 817 42.86 6.76 49.17
N GLN A 818 42.83 8.09 49.32
CA GLN A 818 42.37 9.07 50.38
C GLN A 818 41.97 10.42 49.64
N LYS A 819 41.65 11.62 50.18
CA LYS A 819 41.69 12.40 51.47
C LYS A 819 40.84 13.70 51.25
N ARG A 820 40.49 14.59 52.21
CA ARG A 820 39.84 14.49 53.55
C ARG A 820 39.48 15.91 54.10
N GLY A 821 38.19 16.29 54.15
CA GLY A 821 37.65 17.47 54.88
C GLY A 821 36.15 17.65 54.56
N ALA A 822 35.16 17.71 55.47
CA ALA A 822 34.98 18.27 56.83
C ALA A 822 34.38 19.69 56.84
N GLY A 823 33.30 20.00 57.57
CA GLY A 823 32.41 19.12 58.36
C GLY A 823 31.42 19.88 59.29
N GLY A 824 30.55 19.15 60.02
CA GLY A 824 29.62 19.66 61.04
C GLY A 824 28.26 20.16 60.50
N GLY A 825 27.15 20.14 61.27
CA GLY A 825 26.93 19.52 62.59
C GLY A 825 25.57 19.86 63.25
N ASN A 826 24.99 18.89 63.97
CA ASN A 826 23.90 18.94 64.98
C ASN A 826 22.50 19.51 64.68
N ALA A 827 21.55 18.56 64.72
CA ALA A 827 20.14 18.60 65.10
C ALA A 827 19.67 19.54 66.24
N ALA A 828 18.36 19.90 66.22
CA ALA A 828 17.39 19.66 67.31
C ALA A 828 15.94 20.11 66.93
N ALA A 829 14.92 19.58 67.64
CA ALA A 829 13.52 20.07 67.72
C ALA A 829 13.26 20.58 69.19
N PRO A 830 12.08 21.11 69.67
CA PRO A 830 10.71 20.59 69.43
C PRO A 830 9.47 21.55 69.56
N ALA A 831 8.28 21.00 69.27
CA ALA A 831 6.96 21.09 69.97
C ALA A 831 6.19 22.41 70.35
N VAL A 832 4.96 22.51 69.78
CA VAL A 832 3.61 22.67 70.43
C VAL A 832 3.17 23.97 71.16
N GLU A 833 2.09 24.62 70.64
CA GLU A 833 0.75 24.88 71.27
C GLU A 833 -0.25 25.50 70.24
N ARG A 834 -1.51 25.04 70.09
CA ARG A 834 -2.82 25.55 70.61
C ARG A 834 -3.23 27.00 70.23
N ALA A 835 -4.49 27.39 69.96
CA ALA A 835 -5.78 26.69 69.68
C ALA A 835 -6.89 27.73 69.26
N SER A 836 -8.16 27.30 69.07
CA SER A 836 -9.42 28.09 68.87
C SER A 836 -9.67 28.70 67.47
N ALA A 837 -10.90 28.96 66.99
CA ALA A 837 -12.25 28.41 67.28
C ALA A 837 -13.25 28.78 66.14
N ALA A 838 -14.41 28.10 66.05
CA ALA A 838 -15.50 28.40 65.10
C ALA A 838 -16.58 29.31 65.71
N PRO A 839 -17.42 29.98 64.89
CA PRO A 839 -18.87 29.75 65.02
C PRO A 839 -19.72 29.88 63.73
N ALA A 840 -20.99 29.47 63.84
CA ALA A 840 -22.17 29.73 62.98
C ALA A 840 -23.44 29.63 63.88
N PRO A 841 -24.70 29.88 63.46
CA PRO A 841 -25.25 30.19 62.12
C PRO A 841 -26.33 31.34 62.12
N ALA A 842 -27.29 31.28 61.18
CA ALA A 842 -28.60 32.01 61.09
C ALA A 842 -28.60 33.44 60.48
N ALA A 843 -29.64 33.90 59.75
CA ALA A 843 -30.74 33.20 59.03
C ALA A 843 -31.47 34.10 57.99
N ALA A 844 -32.06 33.45 56.96
CA ALA A 844 -33.26 33.79 56.16
C ALA A 844 -33.45 35.18 55.46
N GLU A 845 -33.61 35.16 54.13
CA GLU A 845 -34.73 35.85 53.42
C GLU A 845 -34.95 35.32 51.97
N LYS A 846 -36.12 35.64 51.36
CA LYS A 846 -36.61 35.26 50.00
C LYS A 846 -37.81 36.14 49.62
N PRO A 847 -38.22 36.27 48.33
CA PRO A 847 -37.49 36.22 47.05
C PRO A 847 -37.77 37.52 46.22
N PRO A 848 -37.53 37.55 44.89
CA PRO A 848 -38.69 37.39 43.99
C PRO A 848 -38.43 36.54 42.73
N ARG A 849 -39.47 36.32 41.92
CA ARG A 849 -39.45 35.43 40.74
C ARG A 849 -39.13 36.14 39.42
N GLY A 850 -38.16 35.60 38.69
CA GLY A 850 -38.33 35.18 37.29
C GLY A 850 -38.22 36.20 36.15
N ARG A 851 -37.33 35.89 35.20
CA ARG A 851 -37.58 35.90 33.74
C ARG A 851 -36.50 35.05 33.05
N GLY A 852 -36.90 34.15 32.17
CA GLY A 852 -35.96 33.32 31.41
C GLY A 852 -35.23 34.12 30.34
N LYS A 853 -33.93 33.88 30.17
CA LYS A 853 -33.19 34.34 28.98
C LYS A 853 -33.63 33.52 27.78
N LYS A 854 -33.83 34.15 26.62
CA LYS A 854 -33.94 33.41 25.35
C LYS A 854 -32.55 32.94 24.94
N VAL A 855 -32.39 31.62 24.83
CA VAL A 855 -31.36 30.99 24.00
C VAL A 855 -31.96 30.65 22.65
N ASP A 856 -31.11 30.43 21.65
CA ASP A 856 -31.49 29.91 20.35
C ASP A 856 -31.55 28.36 20.33
N MET A 857 -31.66 27.76 19.14
CA MET A 857 -31.71 26.31 18.94
C MET A 857 -30.41 25.59 19.35
N TRP A 858 -29.31 26.32 19.54
CA TRP A 858 -27.98 25.81 19.87
C TRP A 858 -27.52 26.21 21.27
N GLY A 859 -28.40 26.82 22.08
CA GLY A 859 -28.15 27.14 23.49
C GLY A 859 -27.38 28.44 23.74
N LEU A 860 -27.10 29.25 22.72
CA LEU A 860 -26.25 30.43 22.88
C LEU A 860 -27.01 31.67 23.42
N PRO A 861 -26.37 32.52 24.26
CA PRO A 861 -26.99 33.70 24.84
C PRO A 861 -27.01 34.89 23.87
N VAL A 862 -28.19 35.25 23.36
CA VAL A 862 -28.37 36.39 22.45
C VAL A 862 -28.11 37.72 23.17
N SER A 863 -27.01 38.41 22.82
CA SER A 863 -26.67 39.73 23.34
C SER A 863 -27.22 40.84 22.43
N GLY A 864 -28.26 41.53 22.90
CA GLY A 864 -28.83 42.69 22.20
C GLY A 864 -28.23 44.00 22.68
N VAL A 865 -27.47 44.69 21.83
CA VAL A 865 -27.13 46.11 21.98
C VAL A 865 -27.72 46.84 20.79
N GLY A 866 -28.67 47.75 21.04
CA GLY A 866 -29.29 48.56 20.00
C GLY A 866 -28.68 49.95 19.93
N LEU A 867 -28.33 50.39 18.73
CA LEU A 867 -28.19 51.80 18.36
C LEU A 867 -29.29 52.15 17.35
N LYS A 868 -29.70 53.42 17.33
CA LYS A 868 -30.82 53.91 16.54
C LYS A 868 -30.40 54.32 15.13
N ASP A 869 -31.41 54.55 14.31
CA ASP A 869 -31.33 55.07 12.95
C ASP A 869 -30.49 56.34 12.84
N ASP A 870 -29.65 56.39 11.80
CA ASP A 870 -29.53 57.53 10.91
C ASP A 870 -29.40 56.98 9.47
N GLY A 871 -30.03 57.62 8.49
CA GLY A 871 -30.22 57.06 7.15
C GLY A 871 -29.11 57.38 6.15
N GLY A 872 -28.69 56.40 5.34
CA GLY A 872 -27.67 56.58 4.30
C GLY A 872 -27.70 55.54 3.17
N GLU A 873 -28.15 55.99 2.00
CA GLU A 873 -27.77 55.54 0.64
C GLU A 873 -27.67 54.03 0.33
N SER A 874 -28.79 53.44 -0.09
CA SER A 874 -28.85 52.13 -0.74
C SER A 874 -28.79 52.22 -2.27
N GLU A 875 -27.60 52.25 -2.88
CA GLU A 875 -27.51 52.12 -4.36
C GLU A 875 -26.29 51.34 -4.91
N ALA A 876 -25.13 51.35 -4.23
CA ALA A 876 -23.90 50.73 -4.76
C ALA A 876 -23.94 49.19 -4.97
N LEU A 877 -24.73 48.46 -4.18
CA LEU A 877 -24.76 46.99 -4.18
C LEU A 877 -25.73 46.36 -5.19
N ALA A 878 -26.59 47.16 -5.85
CA ALA A 878 -27.54 46.66 -6.84
C ALA A 878 -26.89 46.49 -8.23
N GLU A 879 -25.98 47.38 -8.63
CA GLU A 879 -25.34 47.35 -9.95
C GLU A 879 -24.29 46.25 -10.10
N MET A 880 -23.51 45.95 -9.04
CA MET A 880 -22.50 44.88 -9.07
C MET A 880 -23.08 43.50 -9.46
N ARG A 881 -24.36 43.22 -9.17
CA ARG A 881 -25.02 41.96 -9.56
C ARG A 881 -25.52 41.93 -11.01
N LYS A 882 -25.51 43.03 -11.75
CA LYS A 882 -25.75 43.06 -13.22
C LYS A 882 -24.45 43.02 -14.02
N ALA A 883 -23.36 43.59 -13.50
CA ALA A 883 -22.08 43.68 -14.21
C ALA A 883 -21.46 42.29 -14.54
N ARG A 884 -21.58 41.30 -13.64
CA ARG A 884 -20.98 39.96 -13.80
C ARG A 884 -21.69 39.00 -14.79
N ARG A 885 -22.49 39.52 -15.74
CA ARG A 885 -23.18 38.70 -16.76
C ARG A 885 -23.03 39.20 -18.20
N ARG A 886 -22.07 40.08 -18.47
CA ARG A 886 -21.62 40.49 -19.81
C ARG A 886 -20.10 40.61 -19.84
N GLU A 887 -19.56 40.62 -21.06
CA GLU A 887 -18.16 40.92 -21.41
C GLU A 887 -17.11 39.86 -21.00
N GLY A 888 -17.06 38.81 -21.83
CA GLY A 888 -15.93 37.89 -21.94
C GLY A 888 -15.85 37.36 -23.38
N GLY A 889 -15.11 38.06 -24.25
CA GLY A 889 -14.86 37.67 -25.65
C GLY A 889 -15.54 38.54 -26.72
N GLY A 890 -14.75 39.37 -27.41
CA GLY A 890 -15.21 40.17 -28.55
C GLY A 890 -14.07 40.64 -29.47
N GLY A 891 -14.15 40.27 -30.75
CA GLY A 891 -13.19 40.64 -31.80
C GLY A 891 -12.00 39.68 -31.92
N GLY A 892 -11.59 39.24 -33.11
CA GLY A 892 -12.16 39.40 -34.47
C GLY A 892 -11.30 38.69 -35.52
N GLY A 893 -11.72 38.45 -36.76
CA GLY A 893 -13.01 38.75 -37.41
C GLY A 893 -12.94 38.52 -38.94
N GLY A 894 -13.97 38.96 -39.68
CA GLY A 894 -14.00 38.99 -41.15
C GLY A 894 -15.01 38.03 -41.80
N GLY A 895 -15.57 38.37 -42.98
CA GLY A 895 -16.28 37.37 -43.81
C GLY A 895 -17.63 37.67 -44.49
N ARG A 896 -18.01 38.93 -44.79
CA ARG A 896 -18.94 39.34 -45.88
C ARG A 896 -20.32 38.61 -46.09
N ARG A 897 -21.36 39.45 -46.10
CA ARG A 897 -22.52 39.52 -47.03
C ARG A 897 -23.80 38.67 -46.81
N LYS A 898 -24.90 39.45 -46.70
CA LYS A 898 -26.34 39.16 -46.74
C LYS A 898 -26.83 38.27 -47.91
N GLY A 899 -27.95 37.59 -47.66
CA GLY A 899 -28.94 37.10 -48.64
C GLY A 899 -29.45 35.68 -48.30
N GLY A 900 -30.74 35.34 -48.30
CA GLY A 900 -31.96 36.13 -48.51
C GLY A 900 -32.92 35.45 -49.50
N GLY A 901 -34.19 35.25 -49.11
CA GLY A 901 -35.22 34.62 -49.96
C GLY A 901 -35.87 33.39 -49.32
N ALA A 902 -37.08 33.06 -49.75
CA ALA A 902 -37.90 31.96 -49.21
C ALA A 902 -38.56 31.14 -50.37
N PRO A 903 -39.73 30.46 -50.28
CA PRO A 903 -39.78 29.05 -50.66
C PRO A 903 -40.69 28.70 -51.86
N SER A 904 -40.49 27.51 -52.40
CA SER A 904 -41.47 26.75 -53.22
C SER A 904 -41.15 25.25 -53.13
N GLY A 905 -42.04 24.36 -53.62
CA GLY A 905 -41.84 22.92 -53.49
C GLY A 905 -42.70 22.06 -54.43
N GLY A 906 -42.55 20.73 -54.27
CA GLY A 906 -43.24 19.65 -54.99
C GLY A 906 -42.51 18.32 -54.72
N GLY A 907 -43.09 17.13 -54.94
CA GLY A 907 -44.49 16.82 -55.27
C GLY A 907 -44.62 15.54 -56.12
N SER A 908 -45.21 14.47 -55.54
CA SER A 908 -45.61 13.20 -56.21
C SER A 908 -44.45 12.29 -56.75
N ASP A 909 -44.56 10.96 -56.89
CA ASP A 909 -45.59 9.98 -56.45
C ASP A 909 -45.05 8.52 -56.35
N ALA A 910 -45.92 7.58 -55.91
CA ALA A 910 -45.83 6.11 -55.92
C ALA A 910 -44.74 5.42 -55.03
N GLY A 911 -44.92 4.21 -54.47
CA GLY A 911 -46.07 3.28 -54.40
C GLY A 911 -45.62 1.80 -54.45
N GLY A 912 -46.14 0.83 -53.70
CA GLY A 912 -47.15 0.80 -52.62
C GLY A 912 -47.49 -0.64 -52.14
N GLY A 913 -48.34 -0.79 -51.11
CA GLY A 913 -48.93 -2.08 -50.65
C GLY A 913 -48.11 -2.90 -49.61
N GLY A 914 -48.72 -3.68 -48.70
CA GLY A 914 -50.14 -3.77 -48.33
C GLY A 914 -50.51 -4.95 -47.39
N GLY A 915 -51.31 -4.70 -46.34
CA GLY A 915 -51.94 -5.72 -45.47
C GLY A 915 -51.09 -6.26 -44.29
N SER A 916 -51.66 -6.77 -43.19
CA SER A 916 -53.06 -6.80 -42.73
C SER A 916 -53.18 -6.94 -41.17
N ARG A 917 -54.40 -6.79 -40.63
CA ARG A 917 -54.82 -6.77 -39.19
C ARG A 917 -56.26 -7.36 -39.11
N PRO A 918 -56.93 -7.55 -37.93
CA PRO A 918 -56.52 -7.45 -36.52
C PRO A 918 -56.67 -8.86 -35.83
N PRO A 919 -57.63 -9.25 -34.93
CA PRO A 919 -58.26 -8.60 -33.77
C PRO A 919 -58.37 -9.42 -32.44
N ARG A 920 -58.00 -8.77 -31.32
CA ARG A 920 -58.66 -8.75 -29.98
C ARG A 920 -59.22 -10.04 -29.31
N ARG A 921 -58.83 -10.24 -28.04
CA ARG A 921 -59.78 -10.38 -26.91
C ARG A 921 -59.20 -9.77 -25.60
N ARG A 922 -60.03 -9.58 -24.57
CA ARG A 922 -59.70 -8.92 -23.28
C ARG A 922 -59.40 -9.95 -22.17
N GLY A 923 -58.54 -9.59 -21.20
CA GLY A 923 -58.31 -10.39 -19.99
C GLY A 923 -57.39 -9.72 -18.94
N LYS A 924 -57.99 -9.06 -17.95
CA LYS A 924 -57.45 -8.67 -16.62
C LYS A 924 -58.69 -8.54 -15.69
N PRO A 925 -58.58 -8.50 -14.35
CA PRO A 925 -57.36 -8.37 -13.54
C PRO A 925 -57.21 -9.47 -12.47
N LYS A 926 -56.08 -9.45 -11.76
CA LYS A 926 -56.04 -9.16 -10.31
C LYS A 926 -54.62 -8.86 -9.85
N GLU A 927 -54.49 -7.69 -9.23
CA GLU A 927 -53.49 -7.29 -8.25
C GLU A 927 -54.31 -6.85 -7.02
#